data_AF-A0A535YUP3-F1
#
_entry.id   AF-A0A535YUP3-F1
#
_cell.length_a   1.000
_cell.length_b   1.000
_cell.length_c   1.000
_cell.angle_alpha   90.00
_cell.angle_beta   90.00
_cell.angle_gamma   90.00
#
_symmetry.space_group_name_H-M   'P 1'
#
loop_
_entity.id
_entity.type
_entity.pdbx_description
1 polymer ?
#
loop_
_entity_poly.entity_id
_entity_poly.type
_entity_poly.pdbx_seq_one_letter_code
_entity_poly.pdbx_strand_id
1 'polypeptide(L)'
;MEAARKMPRMHRSLPGRFALSVAVALGMAALSGVGQAWGAQAPAMTTAATVPGTVLPDPVIGPHARQDALHRNQPLSFAPARTATIPRQTKVTSQGGRVTAAPNATTTTASPSNTGSLQREVLGFATYWELANNASWNYSLLSTVAYFGLDVKSDGNFDTSSTNSGWSAWGSQNLVDTINRAHTAGDRVVLVIKASSPANSTICSIGYGSGQTAINNTIAAIRSKSLDGVNVDFEGSNTTCPNGQSLQAGFTSFVAQLSSQVHQQIPGSYVTVDTYSGSASWDGGQFNIGQLAPVVDGLFDMAYDMASGNMSGQAGPNAPLNGWTYNDTTSVSQYLTKAPASKVILGVPYYGYKWSTTSNAPYASIQSGSGADADTYSGVLSDLTCGAQQQTRSWDSTAQSPWASWWSPATNDPCGGNHNSWRELYYDDATSLGYKYDLVNARDLQGTGMWALGFDNGNQDLWQELADKFLTAWPGQFHPLAPARILDTRYGTGGYSTPVGSGQSIDVTVTGKGGIPTGGVAAVVLNVTAVSPTHSGYLSVYPSGSSRPTVSNLNFVAGQIVPNLTEVAVGKRGKVSVYNFIGSTNVIFDVAGWVSTAPVTSGNLGRYQPLVPARLLDTRNGTGGYSSPLGQGQTINLQVAGRGNVPSTGVSAVVLNLTVTGPTNPSFLTAFPSGTVLPLASNLNYVPHQTVPNRAIVQLGDHGQLSLYNNLGHTDVVVDVAGWFTDSSTAVAAGQFTGLAPARIVDSRIGLGLPRALTGGSTPIKVAGAGGVPSTGATAVVLNVTVTNPTTPGYLTIYPGGTLPLASDLNFVPGQTVPNLVVATLNADGSLAAYIPWGQTDLVVDVFGYYG
;
A
#
# COMPACT_ATOMS: atom_id res chain seq x y z
N MET A 1 -50.19 -37.62 -28.07
CA MET A 1 -50.61 -37.43 -29.48
C MET A 1 -49.36 -36.98 -30.22
N GLU A 2 -48.76 -37.87 -31.01
CA GLU A 2 -48.94 -37.95 -32.48
C GLU A 2 -48.16 -36.85 -33.21
N ALA A 3 -47.36 -37.11 -34.25
CA ALA A 3 -47.14 -38.34 -35.03
C ALA A 3 -45.67 -38.36 -35.56
N ALA A 4 -44.97 -39.51 -35.70
CA ALA A 4 -44.87 -40.34 -36.94
C ALA A 4 -43.95 -39.74 -38.05
N ARG A 5 -43.27 -40.44 -38.99
CA ARG A 5 -43.06 -41.86 -39.43
C ARG A 5 -41.97 -41.81 -40.56
N LYS A 6 -41.22 -42.85 -41.03
CA LYS A 6 -40.91 -44.24 -40.59
C LYS A 6 -39.80 -44.87 -41.53
N MET A 7 -38.74 -45.51 -40.99
CA MET A 7 -38.14 -46.78 -41.51
C MET A 7 -37.48 -46.85 -42.95
N PRO A 8 -36.87 -47.97 -43.43
CA PRO A 8 -35.69 -48.70 -42.87
C PRO A 8 -34.71 -49.39 -43.90
N ARG A 9 -33.52 -49.88 -43.43
CA ARG A 9 -32.67 -51.01 -43.98
C ARG A 9 -32.06 -50.83 -45.41
N MET A 10 -30.91 -51.43 -45.82
CA MET A 10 -30.29 -52.75 -45.49
C MET A 10 -28.75 -52.85 -45.83
N HIS A 11 -28.01 -53.72 -45.11
CA HIS A 11 -26.71 -54.42 -45.34
C HIS A 11 -25.44 -53.89 -46.10
N ARG A 12 -24.37 -53.68 -45.32
CA ARG A 12 -22.95 -54.18 -45.36
C ARG A 12 -22.18 -54.48 -46.68
N SER A 13 -21.02 -53.81 -46.84
CA SER A 13 -19.66 -54.42 -46.80
C SER A 13 -18.55 -53.36 -46.57
N LEU A 14 -17.37 -53.78 -46.07
CA LEU A 14 -16.18 -52.98 -45.65
C LEU A 14 -14.96 -53.36 -46.54
N PRO A 15 -13.74 -52.74 -46.44
CA PRO A 15 -13.27 -51.66 -45.55
C PRO A 15 -12.50 -50.49 -46.24
N GLY A 16 -12.26 -49.39 -45.50
CA GLY A 16 -11.32 -48.32 -45.86
C GLY A 16 -11.09 -47.31 -44.72
N ARG A 17 -9.85 -46.88 -44.46
CA ARG A 17 -9.47 -45.99 -43.34
C ARG A 17 -9.59 -44.51 -43.72
N PHE A 18 -10.19 -43.66 -42.87
CA PHE A 18 -9.54 -42.53 -42.14
C PHE A 18 -10.56 -41.68 -41.35
N ALA A 19 -10.05 -40.77 -40.51
CA ALA A 19 -10.73 -40.04 -39.44
C ALA A 19 -11.95 -39.16 -39.84
N LEU A 20 -12.84 -38.90 -38.86
CA LEU A 20 -13.81 -37.81 -38.89
C LEU A 20 -14.09 -37.24 -37.49
N SER A 21 -14.61 -36.01 -37.46
CA SER A 21 -14.84 -35.15 -36.30
C SER A 21 -16.31 -35.15 -35.83
N VAL A 22 -16.53 -34.60 -34.61
CA VAL A 22 -17.74 -33.87 -34.16
C VAL A 22 -19.07 -34.65 -33.91
N ALA A 23 -19.31 -34.86 -32.60
CA ALA A 23 -20.51 -34.51 -31.81
C ALA A 23 -21.85 -35.29 -31.83
N VAL A 24 -22.59 -34.97 -30.75
CA VAL A 24 -24.02 -35.16 -30.41
C VAL A 24 -24.40 -36.43 -29.63
N ALA A 25 -25.08 -36.18 -28.51
CA ALA A 25 -25.58 -37.14 -27.54
C ALA A 25 -27.03 -37.55 -27.82
N LEU A 26 -27.48 -38.65 -27.19
CA LEU A 26 -28.76 -38.71 -26.46
C LEU A 26 -28.85 -40.05 -25.68
N GLY A 27 -29.40 -40.00 -24.46
CA GLY A 27 -29.53 -41.16 -23.58
C GLY A 27 -30.86 -41.91 -23.72
N MET A 28 -31.09 -42.89 -22.85
CA MET A 28 -32.41 -43.48 -22.59
C MET A 28 -32.69 -43.53 -21.09
N ALA A 29 -33.98 -43.42 -20.76
CA ALA A 29 -34.58 -43.51 -19.44
C ALA A 29 -34.76 -45.02 -19.02
N ALA A 30 -35.41 -45.42 -17.92
CA ALA A 30 -36.47 -44.77 -17.14
C ALA A 30 -36.81 -45.50 -15.82
N LEU A 31 -37.68 -44.85 -14.99
CA LEU A 31 -38.65 -45.44 -14.03
C LEU A 31 -38.08 -46.20 -12.80
N SER A 32 -38.73 -46.26 -11.62
CA SER A 32 -39.94 -45.60 -11.06
C SER A 32 -39.98 -45.79 -9.53
N GLY A 33 -40.83 -45.06 -8.79
CA GLY A 33 -41.08 -45.33 -7.36
C GLY A 33 -41.88 -44.24 -6.63
N VAL A 34 -42.93 -44.61 -5.90
CA VAL A 34 -43.84 -43.71 -5.16
C VAL A 34 -43.81 -44.04 -3.66
N GLY A 35 -43.88 -43.04 -2.78
CA GLY A 35 -43.99 -43.21 -1.32
C GLY A 35 -44.67 -42.01 -0.66
N GLN A 36 -45.51 -42.25 0.34
CA GLN A 36 -46.42 -41.27 0.96
C GLN A 36 -45.85 -40.58 2.22
N ALA A 37 -46.54 -39.52 2.66
CA ALA A 37 -46.20 -38.67 3.81
C ALA A 37 -46.45 -39.32 5.19
N TRP A 38 -45.95 -38.67 6.25
CA TRP A 38 -46.67 -38.20 7.47
C TRP A 38 -45.72 -37.29 8.27
N GLY A 39 -46.25 -36.40 9.13
CA GLY A 39 -45.48 -35.25 9.69
C GLY A 39 -45.29 -35.21 11.21
N ALA A 40 -44.61 -34.16 11.68
CA ALA A 40 -44.51 -33.75 13.10
C ALA A 40 -44.33 -32.20 13.19
N GLN A 41 -44.70 -31.58 14.32
CA GLN A 41 -44.80 -30.13 14.48
C GLN A 41 -43.75 -29.52 15.44
N ALA A 42 -43.33 -28.28 15.12
CA ALA A 42 -42.95 -27.18 16.03
C ALA A 42 -41.66 -27.32 16.89
N PRO A 43 -41.09 -26.21 17.44
CA PRO A 43 -41.55 -24.80 17.40
C PRO A 43 -40.54 -23.79 16.78
N ALA A 44 -40.93 -22.52 16.75
CA ALA A 44 -40.22 -21.42 16.10
C ALA A 44 -39.14 -20.75 16.96
N MET A 45 -38.17 -20.10 16.29
CA MET A 45 -37.45 -18.94 16.83
C MET A 45 -37.50 -17.76 15.83
N THR A 46 -38.13 -16.68 16.29
CA THR A 46 -38.01 -15.27 15.91
C THR A 46 -37.24 -14.91 14.64
N THR A 47 -37.95 -14.32 13.68
CA THR A 47 -37.40 -13.58 12.52
C THR A 47 -36.56 -12.38 12.95
N ALA A 48 -35.31 -12.30 12.49
CA ALA A 48 -34.60 -11.03 12.39
C ALA A 48 -35.26 -10.17 11.31
N ALA A 49 -35.53 -8.89 11.60
CA ALA A 49 -36.20 -8.00 10.67
C ALA A 49 -35.30 -7.67 9.47
N THR A 50 -35.78 -7.93 8.26
CA THR A 50 -35.20 -7.39 7.03
C THR A 50 -35.35 -5.87 7.02
N VAL A 51 -34.25 -5.14 7.13
CA VAL A 51 -34.21 -3.71 6.80
C VAL A 51 -34.22 -3.59 5.27
N PRO A 52 -35.21 -2.94 4.64
CA PRO A 52 -35.17 -2.69 3.21
C PRO A 52 -34.08 -1.65 2.92
N GLY A 53 -33.06 -2.03 2.16
CA GLY A 53 -32.06 -1.11 1.65
C GLY A 53 -32.65 -0.19 0.59
N THR A 54 -33.28 0.90 1.00
CA THR A 54 -33.66 1.99 0.08
C THR A 54 -32.42 2.81 -0.24
N VAL A 55 -31.71 2.41 -1.29
CA VAL A 55 -30.71 3.27 -1.95
C VAL A 55 -31.38 4.57 -2.34
N LEU A 56 -30.89 5.70 -1.83
CA LEU A 56 -31.28 7.01 -2.34
C LEU A 56 -30.60 7.18 -3.71
N PRO A 57 -31.34 7.41 -4.80
CA PRO A 57 -30.73 7.61 -6.10
C PRO A 57 -30.10 9.00 -6.17
N ASP A 58 -28.78 9.03 -6.33
CA ASP A 58 -28.07 10.21 -6.85
C ASP A 58 -28.56 10.48 -8.29
N PRO A 59 -28.70 11.75 -8.75
CA PRO A 59 -29.33 12.01 -10.04
C PRO A 59 -28.52 11.42 -11.20
N VAL A 60 -29.23 10.88 -12.19
CA VAL A 60 -28.71 10.23 -13.43
C VAL A 60 -27.65 11.06 -14.20
N ILE A 61 -27.52 12.35 -13.88
CA ILE A 61 -26.33 13.16 -14.19
C ILE A 61 -26.00 13.97 -12.93
N GLY A 62 -24.86 13.70 -12.28
CA GLY A 62 -24.35 14.48 -11.14
C GLY A 62 -24.04 15.95 -11.52
N PRO A 63 -23.95 16.87 -10.56
CA PRO A 63 -23.68 18.29 -10.84
C PRO A 63 -22.28 18.52 -11.43
N HIS A 64 -21.29 17.72 -11.05
CA HIS A 64 -19.94 17.65 -11.64
C HIS A 64 -20.02 17.60 -13.18
N ALA A 65 -20.64 16.54 -13.71
CA ALA A 65 -20.77 16.27 -15.14
C ALA A 65 -21.51 17.37 -15.93
N ARG A 66 -22.43 18.11 -15.29
CA ARG A 66 -23.10 19.27 -15.93
C ARG A 66 -22.15 20.45 -16.11
N GLN A 67 -21.32 20.75 -15.12
CA GLN A 67 -20.36 21.84 -15.21
C GLN A 67 -19.19 21.47 -16.13
N ASP A 68 -18.81 20.19 -16.14
CA ASP A 68 -17.77 19.62 -17.00
C ASP A 68 -18.17 19.56 -18.49
N ALA A 69 -19.46 19.36 -18.80
CA ALA A 69 -19.96 19.38 -20.18
C ALA A 69 -19.80 20.74 -20.88
N LEU A 70 -19.69 21.85 -20.13
CA LEU A 70 -19.64 23.20 -20.67
C LEU A 70 -18.27 23.61 -21.28
N HIS A 71 -17.19 22.88 -20.98
CA HIS A 71 -15.81 23.37 -21.22
C HIS A 71 -15.00 22.63 -22.29
N ARG A 72 -15.61 21.72 -23.06
CA ARG A 72 -14.94 20.91 -24.10
C ARG A 72 -14.07 21.69 -25.11
N ASN A 73 -14.27 23.01 -25.26
CA ASN A 73 -13.70 23.83 -26.32
C ASN A 73 -12.92 25.09 -25.85
N GLN A 74 -12.45 25.20 -24.60
CA GLN A 74 -11.75 26.41 -24.09
C GLN A 74 -10.24 26.20 -23.83
N PRO A 75 -9.37 27.17 -24.15
CA PRO A 75 -7.91 27.07 -23.97
C PRO A 75 -7.44 27.44 -22.56
N LEU A 76 -6.43 26.72 -22.06
CA LEU A 76 -5.84 26.87 -20.73
C LEU A 76 -4.76 27.97 -20.67
N SER A 77 -4.58 28.60 -19.50
CA SER A 77 -3.53 29.59 -19.24
C SER A 77 -2.94 29.40 -17.83
N PHE A 78 -1.61 29.52 -17.69
CA PHE A 78 -0.87 29.07 -16.52
C PHE A 78 0.04 30.16 -15.92
N ALA A 79 0.01 30.31 -14.59
CA ALA A 79 1.01 31.08 -13.83
C ALA A 79 1.26 30.40 -12.47
N PRO A 80 2.52 30.21 -12.03
CA PRO A 80 2.83 29.42 -10.82
C PRO A 80 2.85 30.24 -9.52
N ALA A 81 2.44 29.61 -8.41
CA ALA A 81 2.51 30.15 -7.04
C ALA A 81 3.61 29.46 -6.18
N ARG A 82 3.94 30.04 -5.01
CA ARG A 82 5.04 29.57 -4.12
C ARG A 82 4.50 28.96 -2.82
N THR A 83 5.17 27.92 -2.32
CA THR A 83 4.70 27.02 -1.23
C THR A 83 5.26 27.34 0.16
N ALA A 84 4.52 26.93 1.19
CA ALA A 84 4.99 26.77 2.58
C ALA A 84 4.25 25.59 3.27
N THR A 85 4.93 24.92 4.20
CA THR A 85 4.50 23.67 4.86
C THR A 85 3.93 23.93 6.27
N ILE A 86 2.90 23.19 6.68
CA ILE A 86 2.26 23.33 8.01
C ILE A 86 2.44 22.02 8.84
N PRO A 87 3.04 22.07 10.05
CA PRO A 87 3.14 20.91 10.93
C PRO A 87 1.84 20.59 11.72
N ARG A 88 1.70 19.32 12.14
CA ARG A 88 0.63 18.84 13.05
C ARG A 88 0.66 19.61 14.37
N GLN A 89 -0.39 20.38 14.67
CA GLN A 89 -0.49 21.09 15.96
C GLN A 89 -0.75 20.10 17.11
N THR A 90 0.09 20.14 18.14
CA THR A 90 -0.15 19.42 19.41
C THR A 90 -1.08 20.25 20.29
N LYS A 91 -2.26 19.71 20.60
CA LYS A 91 -3.25 20.33 21.50
C LYS A 91 -2.68 20.33 22.93
N VAL A 92 -2.19 21.48 23.39
CA VAL A 92 -1.68 21.66 24.76
C VAL A 92 -2.85 21.49 25.74
N THR A 93 -2.85 20.40 26.51
CA THR A 93 -3.84 20.15 27.55
C THR A 93 -3.49 20.95 28.81
N SER A 94 -4.18 22.08 29.02
CA SER A 94 -4.17 22.77 30.32
C SER A 94 -4.95 21.93 31.35
N GLN A 95 -4.27 21.53 32.42
CA GLN A 95 -4.92 20.85 33.54
C GLN A 95 -5.81 21.82 34.33
N GLY A 96 -7.07 21.47 34.59
CA GLY A 96 -7.92 22.27 35.48
C GLY A 96 -9.43 22.03 35.36
N GLY A 97 -9.92 20.83 35.69
CA GLY A 97 -11.38 20.57 35.68
C GLY A 97 -11.74 19.15 36.12
N ARG A 98 -11.97 18.94 37.42
CA ARG A 98 -12.26 17.62 38.00
C ARG A 98 -13.74 17.29 37.86
N VAL A 99 -14.08 16.30 37.02
CA VAL A 99 -15.40 15.63 37.03
C VAL A 99 -15.19 14.14 37.31
N THR A 100 -16.03 13.57 38.16
CA THR A 100 -15.85 12.26 38.79
C THR A 100 -16.26 11.10 37.88
N ALA A 101 -15.43 10.05 37.84
CA ALA A 101 -15.70 8.82 37.10
C ALA A 101 -16.72 7.90 37.80
N ALA A 102 -17.39 7.05 37.02
CA ALA A 102 -18.10 5.86 37.47
C ALA A 102 -17.55 4.61 36.73
N PRO A 103 -17.59 3.40 37.33
CA PRO A 103 -16.68 2.31 36.95
C PRO A 103 -17.28 1.23 36.03
N ASN A 104 -16.39 0.34 35.58
CA ASN A 104 -16.61 -0.94 34.89
C ASN A 104 -16.99 -0.88 33.40
N ALA A 105 -15.97 -0.74 32.55
CA ALA A 105 -15.95 -1.31 31.20
C ALA A 105 -14.95 -2.47 31.17
N THR A 106 -15.41 -3.67 30.80
CA THR A 106 -14.60 -4.89 30.74
C THR A 106 -13.57 -4.79 29.61
N THR A 107 -12.34 -5.21 29.86
CA THR A 107 -11.24 -5.16 28.87
C THR A 107 -11.52 -6.02 27.63
N THR A 108 -11.88 -5.38 26.53
CA THR A 108 -11.78 -5.96 25.18
C THR A 108 -10.43 -5.61 24.57
N THR A 109 -9.87 -6.56 23.82
CA THR A 109 -8.51 -6.50 23.27
C THR A 109 -8.35 -5.37 22.26
N ALA A 110 -7.44 -4.44 22.54
CA ALA A 110 -7.02 -3.43 21.57
C ALA A 110 -6.40 -4.10 20.33
N SER A 111 -6.76 -3.61 19.14
CA SER A 111 -6.06 -3.96 17.90
C SER A 111 -4.60 -3.51 17.98
N PRO A 112 -3.63 -4.21 17.36
CA PRO A 112 -2.24 -3.79 17.37
C PRO A 112 -2.11 -2.41 16.70
N SER A 113 -1.65 -1.41 17.44
CA SER A 113 -1.46 -0.06 16.93
C SER A 113 -0.34 -0.04 15.90
N ASN A 114 -0.68 0.33 14.65
CA ASN A 114 0.32 0.81 13.71
C ASN A 114 0.81 2.16 14.26
N THR A 115 2.03 2.22 14.79
CA THR A 115 2.50 3.40 15.54
C THR A 115 2.99 4.55 14.66
N GLY A 116 2.79 4.47 13.33
CA GLY A 116 3.13 5.52 12.35
C GLY A 116 2.53 6.89 12.67
N SER A 117 3.26 7.97 12.36
CA SER A 117 2.63 9.28 12.16
C SER A 117 2.27 9.47 10.69
N LEU A 118 1.07 9.96 10.41
CA LEU A 118 0.67 10.38 9.07
C LEU A 118 1.55 11.54 8.57
N GLN A 119 2.00 11.42 7.32
CA GLN A 119 2.79 12.42 6.58
C GLN A 119 1.94 13.38 5.74
N ARG A 120 0.63 13.10 5.64
CA ARG A 120 -0.37 13.80 4.82
C ARG A 120 -1.69 13.89 5.57
N GLU A 121 -2.56 14.79 5.13
CA GLU A 121 -3.97 14.78 5.49
C GLU A 121 -4.65 13.51 4.98
N VAL A 122 -5.48 12.89 5.83
CA VAL A 122 -6.38 11.81 5.44
C VAL A 122 -7.76 12.13 6.03
N LEU A 123 -8.62 12.72 5.19
CA LEU A 123 -9.96 13.18 5.55
C LEU A 123 -11.00 12.10 5.21
N GLY A 124 -11.73 11.60 6.20
CA GLY A 124 -12.80 10.61 5.99
C GLY A 124 -14.19 11.21 6.17
N PHE A 125 -15.05 11.13 5.16
CA PHE A 125 -16.46 11.52 5.30
C PHE A 125 -17.24 10.44 6.07
N ALA A 126 -17.74 10.82 7.25
CA ALA A 126 -18.62 10.02 8.09
C ALA A 126 -20.08 10.39 7.78
N THR A 127 -20.71 9.63 6.89
CA THR A 127 -22.12 9.84 6.53
C THR A 127 -23.04 9.44 7.66
N TYR A 128 -24.19 10.12 7.77
CA TYR A 128 -25.14 9.86 8.86
C TYR A 128 -25.68 8.41 8.89
N TRP A 129 -25.66 7.70 7.75
CA TRP A 129 -26.08 6.31 7.65
C TRP A 129 -24.98 5.30 8.01
N GLU A 130 -23.70 5.63 7.78
CA GLU A 130 -22.56 4.78 8.16
C GLU A 130 -22.12 4.92 9.62
N LEU A 131 -22.66 5.89 10.38
CA LEU A 131 -22.28 6.11 11.78
C LEU A 131 -22.38 4.85 12.67
N ALA A 132 -23.28 3.91 12.38
CA ALA A 132 -23.36 2.64 13.13
C ALA A 132 -22.08 1.79 13.01
N ASN A 133 -21.33 1.97 11.93
CA ASN A 133 -20.09 1.26 11.63
C ASN A 133 -18.83 1.97 12.18
N ASN A 134 -18.97 3.05 12.97
CA ASN A 134 -17.83 3.82 13.51
C ASN A 134 -16.76 2.97 14.22
N ALA A 135 -17.14 1.84 14.81
CA ALA A 135 -16.21 0.95 15.50
C ALA A 135 -15.27 0.15 14.57
N SER A 136 -15.53 0.09 13.25
CA SER A 136 -14.69 -0.62 12.27
C SER A 136 -13.70 0.29 11.53
N TRP A 137 -13.85 1.62 11.63
CA TRP A 137 -12.97 2.58 10.96
C TRP A 137 -11.59 2.65 11.61
N ASN A 138 -10.54 2.87 10.81
CA ASN A 138 -9.17 2.91 11.30
C ASN A 138 -8.69 4.35 11.57
N TYR A 139 -9.08 4.89 12.73
CA TYR A 139 -8.67 6.21 13.20
C TYR A 139 -7.15 6.43 13.26
N SER A 140 -6.33 5.38 13.41
CA SER A 140 -4.86 5.54 13.35
C SER A 140 -4.32 5.95 11.97
N LEU A 141 -5.17 5.91 10.95
CA LEU A 141 -4.89 6.29 9.57
C LEU A 141 -5.72 7.49 9.10
N LEU A 142 -6.44 8.15 10.00
CA LEU A 142 -7.17 9.39 9.72
C LEU A 142 -6.43 10.58 10.36
N SER A 143 -6.72 11.78 9.86
CA SER A 143 -6.37 13.04 10.51
C SER A 143 -7.57 13.95 10.70
N THR A 144 -8.63 13.76 9.90
CA THR A 144 -9.90 14.48 10.02
C THR A 144 -11.07 13.53 9.72
N VAL A 145 -12.10 13.55 10.56
CA VAL A 145 -13.41 12.94 10.30
C VAL A 145 -14.41 14.06 9.99
N ALA A 146 -15.04 14.01 8.82
CA ALA A 146 -16.01 15.01 8.37
C ALA A 146 -17.45 14.46 8.51
N TYR A 147 -18.22 14.97 9.48
CA TYR A 147 -19.58 14.52 9.69
C TYR A 147 -20.54 15.06 8.62
N PHE A 148 -20.97 14.18 7.71
CA PHE A 148 -21.85 14.52 6.59
C PHE A 148 -23.32 14.37 7.00
N GLY A 149 -23.96 15.50 7.36
CA GLY A 149 -25.35 15.45 7.85
C GLY A 149 -26.15 16.74 8.02
N LEU A 150 -25.58 17.96 7.98
CA LEU A 150 -26.40 19.17 8.22
C LEU A 150 -26.68 19.97 6.94
N ASP A 151 -27.97 20.13 6.63
CA ASP A 151 -28.46 20.95 5.51
C ASP A 151 -28.81 22.37 5.98
N VAL A 152 -28.28 23.39 5.32
CA VAL A 152 -28.53 24.82 5.55
C VAL A 152 -29.55 25.31 4.54
N LYS A 153 -30.66 25.87 5.03
CA LYS A 153 -31.73 26.43 4.19
C LYS A 153 -31.39 27.85 3.74
N SER A 154 -32.21 28.40 2.83
CA SER A 154 -32.10 29.78 2.34
C SER A 154 -32.22 30.87 3.41
N ASP A 155 -32.82 30.58 4.57
CA ASP A 155 -32.87 31.48 5.73
C ASP A 155 -31.60 31.45 6.61
N GLY A 156 -30.62 30.60 6.27
CA GLY A 156 -29.38 30.38 7.02
C GLY A 156 -29.54 29.49 8.26
N ASN A 157 -30.73 28.93 8.50
CA ASN A 157 -30.94 27.95 9.55
C ASN A 157 -30.73 26.53 9.03
N PHE A 158 -30.32 25.62 9.91
CA PHE A 158 -30.32 24.20 9.58
C PHE A 158 -31.76 23.69 9.36
N ASP A 159 -31.93 22.72 8.46
CA ASP A 159 -33.15 21.94 8.34
C ASP A 159 -33.25 20.98 9.53
N THR A 160 -33.96 21.42 10.57
CA THR A 160 -34.20 20.64 11.78
C THR A 160 -35.47 19.77 11.68
N SER A 161 -35.96 19.47 10.47
CA SER A 161 -37.15 18.63 10.29
C SER A 161 -36.88 17.19 10.75
N SER A 162 -37.89 16.52 11.31
CA SER A 162 -37.79 15.11 11.70
C SER A 162 -37.67 14.16 10.50
N THR A 163 -37.86 14.67 9.29
CA THR A 163 -37.61 14.00 8.01
C THR A 163 -36.16 14.14 7.54
N ASN A 164 -35.39 15.06 8.10
CA ASN A 164 -33.96 15.17 7.80
C ASN A 164 -33.19 14.13 8.64
N SER A 165 -32.77 13.04 8.00
CA SER A 165 -32.05 11.95 8.64
C SER A 165 -30.67 12.37 9.17
N GLY A 166 -30.01 13.34 8.52
CA GLY A 166 -28.74 13.89 8.98
C GLY A 166 -28.90 14.74 10.25
N TRP A 167 -29.91 15.61 10.30
CA TRP A 167 -30.28 16.29 11.55
C TRP A 167 -30.70 15.30 12.66
N SER A 168 -31.44 14.26 12.31
CA SER A 168 -31.85 13.23 13.27
C SER A 168 -30.64 12.48 13.85
N ALA A 169 -29.65 12.17 13.02
CA ALA A 169 -28.39 11.54 13.43
C ALA A 169 -27.45 12.48 14.21
N TRP A 170 -27.59 13.81 14.10
CA TRP A 170 -26.88 14.77 14.95
C TRP A 170 -27.14 14.53 16.44
N GLY A 171 -28.35 14.06 16.80
CA GLY A 171 -28.70 13.68 18.17
C GLY A 171 -28.23 12.28 18.61
N SER A 172 -27.62 11.48 17.72
CA SER A 172 -27.36 10.06 17.96
C SER A 172 -26.15 9.77 18.85
N GLN A 173 -26.21 8.65 19.59
CA GLN A 173 -25.05 8.12 20.31
C GLN A 173 -23.92 7.72 19.36
N ASN A 174 -24.24 7.19 18.17
CA ASN A 174 -23.24 6.81 17.18
C ASN A 174 -22.35 8.00 16.75
N LEU A 175 -22.92 9.20 16.61
CA LEU A 175 -22.12 10.40 16.34
C LEU A 175 -21.23 10.78 17.54
N VAL A 176 -21.75 10.65 18.77
CA VAL A 176 -20.96 10.89 19.99
C VAL A 176 -19.78 9.91 20.08
N ASP A 177 -20.00 8.64 19.76
CA ASP A 177 -18.97 7.61 19.75
C ASP A 177 -17.92 7.88 18.65
N THR A 178 -18.35 8.26 17.44
CA THR A 178 -17.45 8.71 16.36
C THR A 178 -16.56 9.86 16.80
N ILE A 179 -17.12 10.90 17.44
CA ILE A 179 -16.36 12.06 17.90
C ILE A 179 -15.33 11.64 18.96
N ASN A 180 -15.77 10.88 19.95
CA ASN A 180 -14.90 10.41 21.03
C ASN A 180 -13.74 9.54 20.52
N ARG A 181 -13.98 8.65 19.54
CA ARG A 181 -12.93 7.81 18.92
C ARG A 181 -11.91 8.65 18.16
N ALA A 182 -12.36 9.56 17.30
CA ALA A 182 -11.51 10.48 16.55
C ALA A 182 -10.63 11.33 17.48
N HIS A 183 -11.24 12.01 18.46
CA HIS A 183 -10.50 12.80 19.45
C HIS A 183 -9.54 11.98 20.31
N THR A 184 -9.85 10.71 20.58
CA THR A 184 -8.94 9.79 21.31
C THR A 184 -7.73 9.38 20.47
N ALA A 185 -7.89 9.23 19.15
CA ALA A 185 -6.78 9.01 18.22
C ALA A 185 -5.94 10.29 17.97
N GLY A 186 -6.49 11.46 18.28
CA GLY A 186 -5.87 12.76 18.02
C GLY A 186 -6.22 13.34 16.65
N ASP A 187 -7.36 12.92 16.09
CA ASP A 187 -7.91 13.38 14.82
C ASP A 187 -8.80 14.60 15.08
N ARG A 188 -8.99 15.42 14.04
CA ARG A 188 -10.01 16.47 14.03
C ARG A 188 -11.37 15.88 13.72
N VAL A 189 -12.43 16.50 14.23
CA VAL A 189 -13.79 16.27 13.71
C VAL A 189 -14.35 17.57 13.18
N VAL A 190 -14.71 17.61 11.89
CA VAL A 190 -15.34 18.78 11.27
C VAL A 190 -16.81 18.50 10.94
N LEU A 191 -17.64 19.53 11.04
CA LEU A 191 -19.04 19.47 10.59
C LEU A 191 -19.10 19.73 9.08
N VAL A 192 -19.73 18.87 8.28
CA VAL A 192 -20.09 19.23 6.90
C VAL A 192 -21.42 19.98 6.90
N ILE A 193 -21.44 21.16 6.29
CA ILE A 193 -22.67 21.93 6.01
C ILE A 193 -22.99 21.90 4.51
N LYS A 194 -24.26 21.63 4.19
CA LYS A 194 -24.75 21.43 2.82
C LYS A 194 -25.78 22.45 2.41
N ALA A 195 -25.90 22.79 1.13
CA ALA A 195 -26.95 23.71 0.66
C ALA A 195 -28.28 22.94 0.43
N SER A 196 -29.34 23.26 1.18
CA SER A 196 -30.66 22.65 0.96
C SER A 196 -31.17 22.90 -0.48
N SER A 197 -31.81 21.90 -1.06
CA SER A 197 -32.43 22.00 -2.39
C SER A 197 -33.58 23.04 -2.42
N PRO A 198 -33.69 23.88 -3.47
CA PRO A 198 -32.80 23.99 -4.62
C PRO A 198 -31.50 24.73 -4.29
N ALA A 199 -30.36 24.07 -4.48
CA ALA A 199 -29.06 24.53 -3.98
C ALA A 199 -28.68 25.92 -4.47
N ASN A 200 -28.80 26.22 -5.77
CA ASN A 200 -28.49 27.55 -6.31
C ASN A 200 -29.27 28.69 -5.63
N SER A 201 -30.55 28.49 -5.35
CA SER A 201 -31.39 29.48 -4.66
C SER A 201 -30.94 29.68 -3.22
N THR A 202 -30.58 28.58 -2.54
CA THR A 202 -30.04 28.59 -1.18
C THR A 202 -28.68 29.29 -1.12
N ILE A 203 -27.73 28.95 -2.00
CA ILE A 203 -26.39 29.55 -2.06
C ILE A 203 -26.48 31.06 -2.36
N CYS A 204 -27.34 31.47 -3.31
CA CYS A 204 -27.62 32.88 -3.56
C CYS A 204 -28.18 33.61 -2.34
N SER A 205 -29.08 32.97 -1.57
CA SER A 205 -29.66 33.58 -0.36
C SER A 205 -28.62 33.73 0.75
N ILE A 206 -27.77 32.72 0.94
CA ILE A 206 -26.70 32.71 1.92
C ILE A 206 -25.64 33.76 1.56
N GLY A 207 -25.19 33.80 0.30
CA GLY A 207 -24.14 34.72 -0.16
C GLY A 207 -24.51 36.21 -0.09
N TYR A 208 -25.80 36.55 -0.09
CA TYR A 208 -26.28 37.94 -0.18
C TYR A 208 -27.34 38.37 0.84
N GLY A 209 -27.75 37.50 1.77
CA GLY A 209 -28.75 37.83 2.78
C GLY A 209 -28.57 37.10 4.11
N SER A 210 -28.59 35.77 4.09
CA SER A 210 -28.65 34.93 5.32
C SER A 210 -27.29 34.38 5.79
N GLY A 211 -26.19 34.75 5.13
CA GLY A 211 -24.83 34.25 5.43
C GLY A 211 -24.42 34.35 6.89
N GLN A 212 -24.65 35.49 7.54
CA GLN A 212 -24.30 35.64 8.96
C GLN A 212 -25.11 34.72 9.89
N THR A 213 -26.37 34.42 9.54
CA THR A 213 -27.19 33.43 10.26
C THR A 213 -26.59 32.04 10.12
N ALA A 214 -26.20 31.64 8.90
CA ALA A 214 -25.53 30.37 8.65
C ALA A 214 -24.18 30.26 9.38
N ILE A 215 -23.37 31.32 9.40
CA ILE A 215 -22.10 31.38 10.15
C ILE A 215 -22.35 31.21 11.66
N ASN A 216 -23.29 31.96 12.23
CA ASN A 216 -23.62 31.89 13.66
C ASN A 216 -24.10 30.48 14.05
N ASN A 217 -24.99 29.89 13.26
CA ASN A 217 -25.51 28.54 13.49
C ASN A 217 -24.42 27.48 13.36
N THR A 218 -23.52 27.61 12.38
CA THR A 218 -22.36 26.72 12.20
C THR A 218 -21.42 26.77 13.40
N ILE A 219 -21.03 27.96 13.85
CA ILE A 219 -20.17 28.14 15.03
C ILE A 219 -20.85 27.59 16.30
N ALA A 220 -22.17 27.76 16.44
CA ALA A 220 -22.93 27.18 17.54
C ALA A 220 -22.95 25.64 17.49
N ALA A 221 -23.15 25.05 16.31
CA ALA A 221 -23.12 23.60 16.13
C ALA A 221 -21.73 23.01 16.46
N ILE A 222 -20.65 23.62 15.96
CA ILE A 222 -19.26 23.23 16.27
C ILE A 222 -19.03 23.21 17.79
N ARG A 223 -19.38 24.31 18.48
CA ARG A 223 -19.26 24.43 19.93
C ARG A 223 -20.11 23.41 20.69
N SER A 224 -21.32 23.09 20.21
CA SER A 224 -22.26 22.20 20.91
C SER A 224 -21.76 20.77 21.10
N LYS A 225 -20.81 20.33 20.24
CA LYS A 225 -20.20 18.99 20.28
C LYS A 225 -18.67 19.02 20.37
N SER A 226 -18.08 20.18 20.68
CA SER A 226 -16.63 20.39 20.74
C SER A 226 -15.89 19.97 19.46
N LEU A 227 -16.50 20.18 18.29
CA LEU A 227 -15.88 19.87 17.00
C LEU A 227 -14.72 20.85 16.71
N ASP A 228 -13.82 20.46 15.81
CA ASP A 228 -12.60 21.20 15.48
C ASP A 228 -12.73 21.98 14.16
N GLY A 229 -13.93 22.16 13.60
CA GLY A 229 -14.10 22.99 12.41
C GLY A 229 -15.31 22.67 11.53
N VAL A 230 -15.26 23.15 10.28
CA VAL A 230 -16.33 23.00 9.28
C VAL A 230 -15.78 22.68 7.90
N ASN A 231 -16.45 21.76 7.21
CA ASN A 231 -16.37 21.55 5.78
C ASN A 231 -17.63 22.16 5.14
N VAL A 232 -17.48 22.87 4.01
CA VAL A 232 -18.59 23.43 3.23
C VAL A 232 -18.78 22.65 1.93
N ASP A 233 -19.88 21.93 1.85
CA ASP A 233 -20.30 21.11 0.70
C ASP A 233 -21.54 21.72 0.03
N PHE A 234 -21.33 22.80 -0.72
CA PHE A 234 -22.42 23.56 -1.34
C PHE A 234 -22.46 23.29 -2.85
N GLU A 235 -22.94 22.12 -3.25
CA GLU A 235 -23.02 21.74 -4.67
C GLU A 235 -24.10 22.51 -5.45
N GLY A 236 -23.67 23.32 -6.42
CA GLY A 236 -24.55 24.06 -7.33
C GLY A 236 -23.93 24.27 -8.72
N SER A 237 -24.27 25.37 -9.37
CA SER A 237 -23.66 25.81 -10.63
C SER A 237 -23.72 27.33 -10.73
N ASN A 238 -22.65 27.97 -11.20
CA ASN A 238 -22.60 29.44 -11.27
C ASN A 238 -23.73 29.99 -12.15
N THR A 239 -24.42 31.00 -11.63
CA THR A 239 -25.57 31.64 -12.26
C THR A 239 -25.74 33.06 -11.71
N THR A 240 -26.66 33.82 -12.29
CA THR A 240 -27.07 35.12 -11.76
C THR A 240 -28.13 34.92 -10.69
N CYS A 241 -27.85 35.37 -9.47
CA CYS A 241 -28.78 35.37 -8.35
C CYS A 241 -29.95 36.35 -8.58
N PRO A 242 -31.08 36.22 -7.86
CA PRO A 242 -32.26 37.09 -8.04
C PRO A 242 -32.00 38.60 -7.85
N ASN A 243 -30.91 38.98 -7.19
CA ASN A 243 -30.45 40.36 -7.01
C ASN A 243 -29.54 40.88 -8.15
N GLY A 244 -29.34 40.09 -9.22
CA GLY A 244 -28.48 40.44 -10.36
C GLY A 244 -26.98 40.17 -10.15
N GLN A 245 -26.56 39.61 -9.01
CA GLN A 245 -25.16 39.34 -8.70
C GLN A 245 -24.77 37.88 -9.00
N SER A 246 -23.48 37.57 -9.11
CA SER A 246 -23.00 36.21 -9.42
C SER A 246 -23.02 35.29 -8.20
N LEU A 247 -23.54 34.07 -8.36
CA LEU A 247 -23.51 33.02 -7.33
C LEU A 247 -22.08 32.73 -6.86
N GLN A 248 -21.10 32.60 -7.77
CA GLN A 248 -19.68 32.41 -7.43
C GLN A 248 -19.17 33.49 -6.46
N ALA A 249 -19.45 34.76 -6.75
CA ALA A 249 -18.96 35.89 -5.94
C ALA A 249 -19.61 35.90 -4.54
N GLY A 250 -20.90 35.61 -4.45
CA GLY A 250 -21.62 35.46 -3.19
C GLY A 250 -21.10 34.29 -2.35
N PHE A 251 -20.88 33.13 -2.98
CA PHE A 251 -20.32 31.94 -2.33
C PHE A 251 -18.90 32.19 -1.79
N THR A 252 -18.01 32.75 -2.62
CA THR A 252 -16.62 33.06 -2.23
C THR A 252 -16.59 34.05 -1.06
N SER A 253 -17.45 35.07 -1.07
CA SER A 253 -17.58 36.03 0.03
C SER A 253 -18.08 35.37 1.32
N PHE A 254 -19.09 34.49 1.22
CA PHE A 254 -19.59 33.71 2.36
C PHE A 254 -18.51 32.82 2.98
N VAL A 255 -17.77 32.05 2.17
CA VAL A 255 -16.68 31.18 2.66
C VAL A 255 -15.59 31.99 3.36
N ALA A 256 -15.18 33.13 2.80
CA ALA A 256 -14.19 34.01 3.42
C ALA A 256 -14.65 34.55 4.79
N GLN A 257 -15.93 34.93 4.91
CA GLN A 257 -16.52 35.39 6.17
C GLN A 257 -16.66 34.24 7.19
N LEU A 258 -17.12 33.08 6.75
CA LEU A 258 -17.26 31.87 7.59
C LEU A 258 -15.91 31.48 8.17
N SER A 259 -14.89 31.30 7.32
CA SER A 259 -13.56 30.88 7.71
C SER A 259 -12.93 31.84 8.73
N SER A 260 -12.94 33.14 8.41
CA SER A 260 -12.42 34.20 9.30
C SER A 260 -13.09 34.17 10.68
N GLN A 261 -14.43 34.07 10.72
CA GLN A 261 -15.18 34.05 11.98
C GLN A 261 -15.00 32.73 12.75
N VAL A 262 -14.94 31.58 12.08
CA VAL A 262 -14.69 30.27 12.71
C VAL A 262 -13.31 30.26 13.37
N HIS A 263 -12.25 30.66 12.66
CA HIS A 263 -10.89 30.75 13.22
C HIS A 263 -10.77 31.76 14.38
N GLN A 264 -11.44 32.92 14.27
CA GLN A 264 -11.43 33.92 15.34
C GLN A 264 -12.14 33.40 16.61
N GLN A 265 -13.21 32.62 16.44
CA GLN A 265 -14.08 32.18 17.53
C GLN A 265 -13.74 30.81 18.12
N ILE A 266 -12.99 30.00 17.37
CA ILE A 266 -12.54 28.63 17.71
C ILE A 266 -11.07 28.51 17.27
N PRO A 267 -10.10 28.98 18.08
CA PRO A 267 -8.68 28.92 17.72
C PRO A 267 -8.21 27.49 17.46
N GLY A 268 -7.47 27.30 16.36
CA GLY A 268 -7.02 25.97 15.90
C GLY A 268 -8.07 25.19 15.10
N SER A 269 -9.22 25.80 14.77
CA SER A 269 -10.20 25.18 13.87
C SER A 269 -9.65 24.90 12.48
N TYR A 270 -10.29 23.97 11.77
CA TYR A 270 -9.99 23.62 10.39
C TYR A 270 -11.18 23.90 9.46
N VAL A 271 -10.96 24.63 8.38
CA VAL A 271 -12.03 25.06 7.45
C VAL A 271 -11.73 24.58 6.03
N THR A 272 -12.55 23.67 5.50
CA THR A 272 -12.40 23.14 4.14
C THR A 272 -13.64 23.42 3.27
N VAL A 273 -13.46 23.35 1.96
CA VAL A 273 -14.55 23.47 0.98
C VAL A 273 -14.44 22.32 0.00
N ASP A 274 -15.57 21.65 -0.26
CA ASP A 274 -15.67 20.61 -1.28
C ASP A 274 -15.89 21.26 -2.64
N THR A 275 -15.13 20.79 -3.63
CA THR A 275 -14.99 21.41 -4.95
C THR A 275 -14.94 20.35 -6.04
N TYR A 276 -15.52 20.62 -7.22
CA TYR A 276 -15.56 19.64 -8.32
C TYR A 276 -14.18 19.45 -8.96
N SER A 277 -13.88 18.25 -9.43
CA SER A 277 -12.70 17.90 -10.28
C SER A 277 -12.35 18.95 -11.34
N GLY A 278 -13.34 19.45 -12.10
CA GLY A 278 -13.13 20.48 -13.13
C GLY A 278 -12.88 21.91 -12.62
N SER A 279 -12.99 22.20 -11.32
CA SER A 279 -13.11 23.57 -10.79
C SER A 279 -11.89 24.46 -11.03
N ALA A 280 -10.68 23.89 -11.03
CA ALA A 280 -9.45 24.65 -11.26
C ALA A 280 -9.12 24.88 -12.75
N SER A 281 -9.86 24.27 -13.68
CA SER A 281 -9.60 24.39 -15.12
C SER A 281 -9.93 25.77 -15.71
N TRP A 282 -10.81 26.54 -15.05
CA TRP A 282 -11.26 27.87 -15.47
C TRP A 282 -11.88 28.66 -14.30
N ASP A 283 -11.83 30.00 -14.35
CA ASP A 283 -12.22 30.84 -13.21
C ASP A 283 -13.72 31.23 -13.15
N GLY A 284 -14.57 30.70 -14.03
CA GLY A 284 -15.99 31.09 -14.12
C GLY A 284 -17.00 30.10 -13.52
N GLY A 285 -16.53 28.97 -12.98
CA GLY A 285 -17.39 27.95 -12.34
C GLY A 285 -17.99 28.45 -11.02
N GLN A 286 -18.68 27.59 -10.26
CA GLN A 286 -19.10 28.01 -8.91
C GLN A 286 -17.90 28.32 -8.00
N PHE A 287 -16.84 27.52 -8.09
CA PHE A 287 -15.71 27.55 -7.18
C PHE A 287 -14.55 28.32 -7.81
N ASN A 288 -14.33 29.57 -7.39
CA ASN A 288 -13.15 30.33 -7.82
C ASN A 288 -11.94 29.90 -6.99
N ILE A 289 -11.23 28.86 -7.44
CA ILE A 289 -10.12 28.24 -6.69
C ILE A 289 -9.05 29.25 -6.27
N GLY A 290 -8.69 30.21 -7.13
CA GLY A 290 -7.71 31.25 -6.82
C GLY A 290 -8.15 32.25 -5.74
N GLN A 291 -9.46 32.42 -5.53
CA GLN A 291 -10.01 33.26 -4.45
C GLN A 291 -10.39 32.47 -3.19
N LEU A 292 -10.68 31.17 -3.31
CA LEU A 292 -10.98 30.29 -2.18
C LEU A 292 -9.70 29.84 -1.45
N ALA A 293 -8.65 29.43 -2.17
CA ALA A 293 -7.42 28.90 -1.59
C ALA A 293 -6.74 29.80 -0.52
N PRO A 294 -6.74 31.14 -0.63
CA PRO A 294 -6.18 32.02 0.41
C PRO A 294 -7.01 32.10 1.70
N VAL A 295 -8.30 31.72 1.67
CA VAL A 295 -9.24 31.90 2.80
C VAL A 295 -9.70 30.61 3.46
N VAL A 296 -9.28 29.44 2.97
CA VAL A 296 -9.59 28.11 3.55
C VAL A 296 -8.32 27.39 3.97
N ASP A 297 -8.44 26.37 4.83
CA ASP A 297 -7.33 25.50 5.19
C ASP A 297 -7.06 24.39 4.17
N GLY A 298 -8.07 23.98 3.42
CA GLY A 298 -7.96 22.99 2.37
C GLY A 298 -9.13 23.06 1.39
N LEU A 299 -8.83 22.73 0.14
CA LEU A 299 -9.80 22.50 -0.93
C LEU A 299 -9.85 20.99 -1.14
N PHE A 300 -11.01 20.40 -0.91
CA PHE A 300 -11.24 19.00 -1.21
C PHE A 300 -11.65 18.89 -2.66
N ASP A 301 -10.75 18.34 -3.48
CA ASP A 301 -11.01 18.09 -4.89
C ASP A 301 -11.77 16.77 -5.02
N MET A 302 -13.07 16.84 -5.30
CA MET A 302 -13.92 15.68 -5.53
C MET A 302 -13.59 15.06 -6.90
N ALA A 303 -12.48 14.34 -6.95
CA ALA A 303 -11.95 13.68 -8.13
C ALA A 303 -12.64 12.34 -8.39
N TYR A 304 -13.95 12.39 -8.59
CA TYR A 304 -14.83 11.27 -8.91
C TYR A 304 -16.06 11.74 -9.70
N ASP A 305 -16.98 10.82 -10.01
CA ASP A 305 -18.19 11.01 -10.85
C ASP A 305 -17.92 11.50 -12.29
N MET A 306 -16.68 11.33 -12.75
CA MET A 306 -16.19 11.85 -14.03
C MET A 306 -16.71 11.06 -15.24
N ALA A 307 -17.16 9.82 -15.04
CA ALA A 307 -17.57 8.89 -16.11
C ALA A 307 -18.55 9.54 -17.11
N SER A 308 -19.59 10.21 -16.60
CA SER A 308 -20.64 10.81 -17.45
C SER A 308 -20.21 12.09 -18.17
N GLY A 309 -19.27 12.86 -17.60
CA GLY A 309 -18.65 14.02 -18.25
C GLY A 309 -17.66 13.62 -19.36
N ASN A 310 -16.91 12.53 -19.15
CA ASN A 310 -16.00 11.96 -20.13
C ASN A 310 -16.71 11.21 -21.27
N MET A 311 -17.74 10.41 -20.94
CA MET A 311 -18.28 9.37 -21.82
C MET A 311 -19.82 9.25 -21.75
N SER A 312 -20.52 10.36 -22.00
CA SER A 312 -22.00 10.40 -22.04
C SER A 312 -22.61 9.27 -22.88
N GLY A 313 -23.41 8.39 -22.24
CA GLY A 313 -24.09 7.26 -22.87
C GLY A 313 -23.33 5.93 -22.89
N GLN A 314 -22.14 5.87 -22.27
CA GLN A 314 -21.33 4.65 -22.12
C GLN A 314 -21.00 4.39 -20.64
N ALA A 315 -20.79 3.13 -20.28
CA ALA A 315 -20.14 2.78 -19.02
C ALA A 315 -18.68 3.25 -19.04
N GLY A 316 -18.10 3.61 -17.89
CA GLY A 316 -16.70 4.06 -17.86
C GLY A 316 -16.15 4.33 -16.47
N PRO A 317 -14.83 4.62 -16.36
CA PRO A 317 -14.16 4.85 -15.09
C PRO A 317 -14.79 5.97 -14.26
N ASN A 318 -15.12 5.68 -12.99
CA ASN A 318 -15.66 6.66 -12.04
C ASN A 318 -14.68 7.84 -11.85
N ALA A 319 -13.44 7.49 -11.51
CA ALA A 319 -12.34 8.39 -11.22
C ALA A 319 -11.07 7.89 -11.92
N PRO A 320 -10.89 8.17 -13.23
CA PRO A 320 -9.69 7.76 -13.94
C PRO A 320 -8.47 8.56 -13.43
N LEU A 321 -7.35 7.89 -13.16
CA LEU A 321 -6.09 8.55 -12.83
C LEU A 321 -5.52 9.32 -14.02
N ASN A 322 -5.70 8.78 -15.24
CA ASN A 322 -5.16 9.29 -16.50
C ASN A 322 -6.14 9.10 -17.66
N GLY A 323 -5.88 9.79 -18.77
CA GLY A 323 -6.70 9.73 -19.98
C GLY A 323 -7.99 10.56 -19.86
N TRP A 324 -8.78 10.59 -20.95
CA TRP A 324 -10.01 11.37 -21.03
C TRP A 324 -9.84 12.88 -20.76
N THR A 325 -10.94 13.62 -20.64
CA THR A 325 -10.91 15.08 -20.38
C THR A 325 -10.74 15.37 -18.89
N TYR A 326 -11.45 14.61 -18.06
CA TYR A 326 -11.44 14.69 -16.61
C TYR A 326 -10.74 13.45 -16.07
N ASN A 327 -9.67 13.67 -15.31
CA ASN A 327 -8.89 12.64 -14.62
C ASN A 327 -8.09 13.28 -13.48
N ASP A 328 -7.69 12.48 -12.50
CA ASP A 328 -7.05 12.95 -11.27
C ASP A 328 -5.72 13.67 -11.56
N THR A 329 -4.91 13.17 -12.50
CA THR A 329 -3.61 13.78 -12.85
C THR A 329 -3.78 15.16 -13.49
N THR A 330 -4.78 15.34 -14.35
CA THR A 330 -5.14 16.62 -14.96
C THR A 330 -5.73 17.57 -13.92
N SER A 331 -6.67 17.11 -13.09
CA SER A 331 -7.29 17.93 -12.04
C SER A 331 -6.22 18.49 -11.08
N VAL A 332 -5.41 17.62 -10.47
CA VAL A 332 -4.32 18.02 -9.57
C VAL A 332 -3.39 19.03 -10.25
N SER A 333 -3.03 18.81 -11.51
CA SER A 333 -2.18 19.73 -12.25
C SER A 333 -2.83 21.10 -12.48
N GLN A 334 -4.17 21.18 -12.60
CA GLN A 334 -4.92 22.43 -12.71
C GLN A 334 -5.03 23.13 -11.34
N TYR A 335 -5.37 22.41 -10.26
CA TYR A 335 -5.44 22.99 -8.91
C TYR A 335 -4.12 23.64 -8.50
N LEU A 336 -2.98 23.01 -8.82
CA LEU A 336 -1.64 23.56 -8.54
C LEU A 336 -1.28 24.84 -9.31
N THR A 337 -2.11 25.27 -10.27
CA THR A 337 -1.98 26.58 -10.95
C THR A 337 -2.75 27.69 -10.25
N LYS A 338 -3.63 27.35 -9.29
CA LYS A 338 -4.55 28.27 -8.60
C LYS A 338 -4.38 28.25 -7.08
N ALA A 339 -3.93 27.14 -6.51
CA ALA A 339 -3.72 26.90 -5.09
C ALA A 339 -2.32 26.31 -4.83
N PRO A 340 -1.68 26.59 -3.68
CA PRO A 340 -0.47 25.87 -3.29
C PRO A 340 -0.81 24.42 -2.92
N ALA A 341 0.11 23.48 -3.16
CA ALA A 341 -0.10 22.05 -2.91
C ALA A 341 -0.57 21.75 -1.48
N SER A 342 -0.06 22.48 -0.48
CA SER A 342 -0.44 22.40 0.93
C SER A 342 -1.88 22.88 1.26
N LYS A 343 -2.69 23.21 0.25
CA LYS A 343 -4.13 23.52 0.34
C LYS A 343 -5.00 22.59 -0.52
N VAL A 344 -4.45 21.56 -1.15
CA VAL A 344 -5.19 20.66 -2.06
C VAL A 344 -5.25 19.26 -1.46
N ILE A 345 -6.47 18.73 -1.31
CA ILE A 345 -6.75 17.38 -0.81
C ILE A 345 -7.39 16.60 -1.95
N LEU A 346 -6.74 15.53 -2.43
CA LEU A 346 -7.30 14.70 -3.50
C LEU A 346 -8.38 13.77 -2.94
N GLY A 347 -9.64 14.03 -3.29
CA GLY A 347 -10.77 13.17 -2.97
C GLY A 347 -10.77 11.89 -3.81
N VAL A 348 -11.00 10.75 -3.18
CA VAL A 348 -11.04 9.44 -3.85
C VAL A 348 -12.33 8.67 -3.51
N PRO A 349 -12.90 7.92 -4.46
CA PRO A 349 -14.12 7.16 -4.21
C PRO A 349 -13.80 5.80 -3.57
N TYR A 350 -14.49 5.45 -2.49
CA TYR A 350 -14.59 4.07 -1.97
C TYR A 350 -15.86 3.40 -2.53
N TYR A 351 -16.20 3.70 -3.78
CA TYR A 351 -17.37 3.21 -4.51
C TYR A 351 -17.07 3.15 -6.02
N GLY A 352 -17.87 2.37 -6.72
CA GLY A 352 -17.90 2.33 -8.17
C GLY A 352 -19.29 2.60 -8.74
N TYR A 353 -19.40 2.49 -10.05
CA TYR A 353 -20.66 2.52 -10.78
C TYR A 353 -20.80 1.26 -11.62
N LYS A 354 -22.03 0.74 -11.67
CA LYS A 354 -22.42 -0.38 -12.54
C LYS A 354 -23.59 0.01 -13.44
N TRP A 355 -23.56 -0.47 -14.68
CA TRP A 355 -24.52 -0.14 -15.74
C TRP A 355 -25.13 -1.39 -16.35
N SER A 356 -26.35 -1.29 -16.88
CA SER A 356 -26.84 -2.23 -17.89
C SER A 356 -26.30 -1.80 -19.26
N THR A 357 -25.60 -2.69 -19.95
CA THR A 357 -24.91 -2.39 -21.20
C THR A 357 -25.36 -3.30 -22.35
N THR A 358 -25.05 -2.89 -23.58
CA THR A 358 -25.38 -3.64 -24.80
C THR A 358 -24.42 -4.80 -25.09
N SER A 359 -23.23 -4.81 -24.49
CA SER A 359 -22.21 -5.86 -24.65
C SER A 359 -21.30 -5.94 -23.42
N ASN A 360 -20.39 -6.92 -23.39
CA ASN A 360 -19.39 -7.10 -22.34
C ASN A 360 -17.99 -6.53 -22.68
N ALA A 361 -17.87 -5.81 -23.80
CA ALA A 361 -16.65 -5.08 -24.15
C ALA A 361 -16.47 -3.88 -23.20
N PRO A 362 -15.22 -3.44 -22.94
CA PRO A 362 -14.99 -2.23 -22.15
C PRO A 362 -15.66 -1.02 -22.81
N TYR A 363 -16.14 -0.10 -21.99
CA TYR A 363 -16.79 1.14 -22.40
C TYR A 363 -18.10 0.93 -23.19
N ALA A 364 -18.86 -0.14 -22.89
CA ALA A 364 -20.03 -0.46 -23.69
C ALA A 364 -21.13 0.61 -23.57
N SER A 365 -21.90 0.78 -24.64
CA SER A 365 -23.08 1.64 -24.63
C SER A 365 -24.07 1.19 -23.57
N ILE A 366 -24.56 2.15 -22.79
CA ILE A 366 -25.62 1.92 -21.78
C ILE A 366 -26.92 1.54 -22.51
N GLN A 367 -27.69 0.60 -21.95
CA GLN A 367 -28.98 0.24 -22.50
C GLN A 367 -29.98 1.39 -22.36
N SER A 368 -30.79 1.62 -23.40
CA SER A 368 -31.82 2.66 -23.39
C SER A 368 -32.77 2.50 -22.19
N GLY A 369 -32.95 3.57 -21.41
CA GLY A 369 -33.77 3.55 -20.20
C GLY A 369 -33.08 3.03 -18.94
N SER A 370 -31.79 2.67 -19.00
CA SER A 370 -30.96 2.37 -17.82
C SER A 370 -29.96 3.49 -17.52
N GLY A 371 -29.49 3.55 -16.27
CA GLY A 371 -28.55 4.56 -15.78
C GLY A 371 -27.30 3.94 -15.15
N ALA A 372 -26.53 4.78 -14.46
CA ALA A 372 -25.46 4.35 -13.57
C ALA A 372 -26.06 4.03 -12.19
N ASP A 373 -25.79 2.84 -11.68
CA ASP A 373 -26.10 2.45 -10.30
C ASP A 373 -24.81 2.58 -9.47
N ALA A 374 -24.75 3.49 -8.51
CA ALA A 374 -23.62 3.59 -7.59
C ALA A 374 -23.57 2.37 -6.65
N ASP A 375 -22.37 1.88 -6.33
CA ASP A 375 -22.20 0.81 -5.35
C ASP A 375 -20.92 0.95 -4.53
N THR A 376 -21.04 0.77 -3.21
CA THR A 376 -19.93 0.83 -2.24
C THR A 376 -18.86 -0.21 -2.56
N TYR A 377 -17.61 0.00 -2.14
CA TYR A 377 -16.54 -0.98 -2.33
C TYR A 377 -16.92 -2.39 -1.82
N SER A 378 -17.61 -2.48 -0.68
CA SER A 378 -18.07 -3.76 -0.14
C SER A 378 -19.20 -4.42 -0.97
N GLY A 379 -20.09 -3.63 -1.57
CA GLY A 379 -21.09 -4.11 -2.53
C GLY A 379 -20.45 -4.57 -3.84
N VAL A 380 -19.47 -3.82 -4.34
CA VAL A 380 -18.62 -4.23 -5.47
C VAL A 380 -17.92 -5.57 -5.19
N LEU A 381 -17.29 -5.75 -4.03
CA LEU A 381 -16.69 -7.04 -3.67
C LEU A 381 -17.73 -8.18 -3.59
N SER A 382 -18.98 -7.86 -3.26
CA SER A 382 -20.10 -8.82 -3.25
C SER A 382 -20.54 -9.20 -4.67
N ASP A 383 -20.71 -8.23 -5.59
CA ASP A 383 -20.94 -8.45 -7.03
C ASP A 383 -19.80 -9.26 -7.67
N LEU A 384 -18.57 -9.09 -7.19
CA LEU A 384 -17.41 -9.83 -7.65
C LEU A 384 -17.33 -11.26 -7.07
N THR A 385 -18.20 -11.65 -6.12
CA THR A 385 -18.17 -12.97 -5.46
C THR A 385 -19.50 -13.72 -5.44
N CYS A 386 -20.61 -13.10 -5.84
CA CYS A 386 -21.97 -13.69 -5.91
C CYS A 386 -22.13 -14.88 -6.88
N GLY A 387 -21.12 -15.23 -7.69
CA GLY A 387 -21.21 -16.32 -8.66
C GLY A 387 -21.90 -15.94 -9.98
N ALA A 388 -21.80 -14.67 -10.37
CA ALA A 388 -22.28 -14.13 -11.65
C ALA A 388 -21.88 -14.98 -12.87
N GLN A 389 -22.79 -15.12 -13.84
CA GLN A 389 -22.51 -15.85 -15.07
C GLN A 389 -21.58 -15.04 -15.99
N GLN A 390 -20.57 -15.73 -16.56
CA GLN A 390 -19.62 -15.15 -17.51
C GLN A 390 -18.85 -13.93 -16.96
N GLN A 391 -18.67 -13.84 -15.63
CA GLN A 391 -17.95 -12.72 -15.03
C GLN A 391 -16.48 -12.69 -15.48
N THR A 392 -16.09 -11.54 -16.01
CA THR A 392 -14.70 -11.21 -16.34
C THR A 392 -14.29 -10.02 -15.49
N ARG A 393 -13.08 -10.07 -14.91
CA ARG A 393 -12.42 -8.92 -14.28
C ARG A 393 -11.21 -8.54 -15.13
N SER A 394 -10.98 -7.24 -15.29
CA SER A 394 -9.99 -6.68 -16.18
C SER A 394 -9.41 -5.38 -15.63
N TRP A 395 -8.32 -4.92 -16.23
CA TRP A 395 -7.68 -3.65 -15.89
C TRP A 395 -7.78 -2.68 -17.07
N ASP A 396 -8.22 -1.46 -16.81
CA ASP A 396 -8.10 -0.36 -17.77
C ASP A 396 -6.73 0.30 -17.58
N SER A 397 -5.79 0.00 -18.48
CA SER A 397 -4.44 0.57 -18.45
C SER A 397 -4.39 2.06 -18.81
N THR A 398 -5.47 2.65 -19.34
CA THR A 398 -5.55 4.08 -19.64
C THR A 398 -5.98 4.83 -18.40
N ALA A 399 -7.10 4.42 -17.80
CA ALA A 399 -7.60 5.01 -16.56
C ALA A 399 -6.77 4.65 -15.32
N GLN A 400 -6.04 3.53 -15.36
CA GLN A 400 -5.46 2.86 -14.20
C GLN A 400 -6.53 2.50 -13.15
N SER A 401 -7.63 1.91 -13.63
CA SER A 401 -8.77 1.49 -12.81
C SER A 401 -9.16 0.04 -13.10
N PRO A 402 -9.60 -0.74 -12.10
CA PRO A 402 -10.20 -2.04 -12.33
C PRO A 402 -11.60 -1.90 -12.93
N TRP A 403 -11.99 -2.88 -13.75
CA TRP A 403 -13.36 -3.02 -14.23
C TRP A 403 -13.77 -4.48 -14.34
N ALA A 404 -15.08 -4.72 -14.38
CA ALA A 404 -15.64 -6.05 -14.54
C ALA A 404 -16.89 -6.03 -15.43
N SER A 405 -17.18 -7.15 -16.09
CA SER A 405 -18.44 -7.36 -16.82
C SER A 405 -18.98 -8.77 -16.59
N TRP A 406 -20.32 -8.91 -16.58
CA TRP A 406 -21.01 -10.19 -16.39
C TRP A 406 -22.41 -10.17 -17.01
N TRP A 407 -23.00 -11.35 -17.25
CA TRP A 407 -24.38 -11.45 -17.69
C TRP A 407 -25.33 -11.54 -16.49
N SER A 408 -26.27 -10.61 -16.40
CA SER A 408 -27.37 -10.63 -15.42
C SER A 408 -28.64 -11.19 -16.10
N PRO A 409 -29.10 -12.40 -15.73
CA PRO A 409 -30.30 -13.01 -16.34
C PRO A 409 -31.58 -12.28 -15.93
N ALA A 410 -32.71 -12.53 -16.62
CA ALA A 410 -34.00 -11.93 -16.29
C ALA A 410 -34.63 -12.41 -14.96
N THR A 411 -34.21 -13.57 -14.46
CA THR A 411 -34.68 -14.15 -13.18
C THR A 411 -33.57 -15.03 -12.59
N ASN A 412 -33.58 -15.17 -11.27
CA ASN A 412 -32.61 -15.97 -10.50
C ASN A 412 -31.15 -15.57 -10.76
N ASP A 413 -30.90 -14.26 -10.93
CA ASP A 413 -29.55 -13.70 -10.92
C ASP A 413 -28.86 -14.03 -9.58
N PRO A 414 -27.69 -14.72 -9.57
CA PRO A 414 -26.93 -14.99 -8.34
C PRO A 414 -26.58 -13.72 -7.55
N CYS A 415 -26.52 -12.57 -8.21
CA CYS A 415 -26.19 -11.27 -7.65
C CYS A 415 -27.45 -10.42 -7.36
N GLY A 416 -28.65 -10.98 -7.53
CA GLY A 416 -29.94 -10.38 -7.16
C GLY A 416 -30.49 -9.31 -8.11
N GLY A 417 -29.70 -8.77 -9.04
CA GLY A 417 -30.09 -7.65 -9.90
C GLY A 417 -31.19 -7.94 -10.93
N ASN A 418 -31.17 -9.13 -11.53
CA ASN A 418 -32.19 -9.61 -12.50
C ASN A 418 -32.41 -8.69 -13.73
N HIS A 419 -31.35 -8.07 -14.26
CA HIS A 419 -31.45 -6.98 -15.24
C HIS A 419 -31.72 -7.43 -16.68
N ASN A 420 -31.60 -8.72 -17.01
CA ASN A 420 -31.67 -9.26 -18.38
C ASN A 420 -30.72 -8.56 -19.37
N SER A 421 -29.51 -8.25 -18.92
CA SER A 421 -28.53 -7.43 -19.64
C SER A 421 -27.10 -7.91 -19.38
N TRP A 422 -26.18 -7.46 -20.23
CA TRP A 422 -24.80 -7.34 -19.78
C TRP A 422 -24.75 -6.26 -18.70
N ARG A 423 -23.93 -6.50 -17.69
CA ARG A 423 -23.55 -5.53 -16.67
C ARG A 423 -22.09 -5.23 -16.82
N GLU A 424 -21.75 -3.96 -16.64
CA GLU A 424 -20.37 -3.46 -16.65
C GLU A 424 -20.19 -2.58 -15.41
N LEU A 425 -19.04 -2.72 -14.74
CA LEU A 425 -18.72 -2.11 -13.45
C LEU A 425 -17.33 -1.51 -13.50
N TYR A 426 -17.20 -0.24 -13.13
CA TYR A 426 -15.93 0.44 -12.92
C TYR A 426 -15.86 0.95 -11.47
N TYR A 427 -14.73 0.75 -10.81
CA TYR A 427 -14.53 1.06 -9.39
C TYR A 427 -13.07 1.42 -9.11
N ASP A 428 -12.78 1.84 -7.89
CA ASP A 428 -11.42 1.95 -7.36
C ASP A 428 -11.14 0.79 -6.39
N ASP A 429 -9.94 0.22 -6.46
CA ASP A 429 -9.42 -0.78 -5.51
C ASP A 429 -8.10 -0.32 -4.88
N ALA A 430 -7.51 -1.14 -4.00
CA ALA A 430 -6.23 -0.81 -3.38
C ALA A 430 -5.09 -0.51 -4.40
N THR A 431 -5.13 -1.11 -5.59
CA THR A 431 -4.12 -0.85 -6.64
C THR A 431 -4.32 0.52 -7.27
N SER A 432 -5.54 0.86 -7.68
CA SER A 432 -5.83 2.16 -8.31
C SER A 432 -5.73 3.32 -7.31
N LEU A 433 -6.24 3.13 -6.10
CA LEU A 433 -6.05 4.08 -4.99
C LEU A 433 -4.57 4.26 -4.64
N GLY A 434 -3.77 3.20 -4.68
CA GLY A 434 -2.32 3.26 -4.48
C GLY A 434 -1.63 4.20 -5.46
N TYR A 435 -2.02 4.20 -6.73
CA TYR A 435 -1.51 5.15 -7.73
C TYR A 435 -1.98 6.60 -7.49
N LYS A 436 -3.19 6.80 -6.97
CA LYS A 436 -3.70 8.13 -6.58
C LYS A 436 -2.97 8.68 -5.35
N TYR A 437 -2.65 7.83 -4.39
CA TYR A 437 -1.84 8.18 -3.23
C TYR A 437 -0.37 8.44 -3.62
N ASP A 438 0.16 7.74 -4.64
CA ASP A 438 1.43 8.10 -5.26
C ASP A 438 1.37 9.47 -5.94
N LEU A 439 0.26 9.84 -6.60
CA LEU A 439 0.07 11.19 -7.16
C LEU A 439 0.05 12.27 -6.07
N VAL A 440 -0.65 12.04 -4.95
CA VAL A 440 -0.65 12.92 -3.75
C VAL A 440 0.77 13.16 -3.26
N ASN A 441 1.55 12.09 -3.09
CA ASN A 441 2.93 12.18 -2.62
C ASN A 441 3.86 12.82 -3.65
N ALA A 442 3.76 12.47 -4.93
CA ALA A 442 4.59 12.99 -6.02
C ALA A 442 4.26 14.43 -6.44
N ARG A 443 3.22 15.04 -5.84
CA ARG A 443 2.83 16.44 -6.03
C ARG A 443 2.87 17.25 -4.73
N ASP A 444 3.31 16.65 -3.62
CA ASP A 444 3.38 17.24 -2.28
C ASP A 444 2.05 17.91 -1.85
N LEU A 445 0.93 17.27 -2.21
CA LEU A 445 -0.41 17.75 -1.84
C LEU A 445 -0.59 17.70 -0.33
N GLN A 446 -1.55 18.48 0.18
CA GLN A 446 -1.95 18.48 1.59
C GLN A 446 -2.29 17.06 2.05
N GLY A 447 -3.00 16.30 1.19
CA GLY A 447 -3.19 14.88 1.36
C GLY A 447 -4.31 14.32 0.48
N THR A 448 -5.07 13.38 1.03
CA THR A 448 -6.23 12.75 0.38
C THR A 448 -7.44 12.76 1.30
N GLY A 449 -8.61 12.39 0.77
CA GLY A 449 -9.68 11.90 1.61
C GLY A 449 -10.70 11.10 0.84
N MET A 450 -11.57 10.37 1.55
CA MET A 450 -12.38 9.30 0.98
C MET A 450 -13.87 9.56 1.10
N TRP A 451 -14.59 9.34 0.00
CA TRP A 451 -16.05 9.21 -0.02
C TRP A 451 -16.43 7.72 -0.13
N ALA A 452 -16.85 7.04 0.94
CA ALA A 452 -16.99 7.50 2.32
C ALA A 452 -16.57 6.41 3.32
N LEU A 453 -16.37 6.81 4.58
CA LEU A 453 -16.06 5.88 5.67
C LEU A 453 -17.18 4.86 5.84
N GLY A 454 -16.83 3.57 5.88
CA GLY A 454 -17.80 2.47 6.01
C GLY A 454 -18.14 1.78 4.68
N PHE A 455 -17.89 2.41 3.53
CA PHE A 455 -18.13 1.78 2.22
C PHE A 455 -17.23 0.56 1.97
N ASP A 456 -16.07 0.51 2.63
CA ASP A 456 -15.17 -0.65 2.70
C ASP A 456 -15.72 -1.80 3.56
N ASN A 457 -16.69 -1.53 4.45
CA ASN A 457 -17.25 -2.46 5.45
C ASN A 457 -16.16 -3.19 6.27
N GLY A 458 -15.09 -2.47 6.63
CA GLY A 458 -13.96 -3.00 7.39
C GLY A 458 -12.96 -3.82 6.58
N ASN A 459 -13.05 -3.85 5.23
CA ASN A 459 -12.03 -4.47 4.39
C ASN A 459 -10.69 -3.74 4.55
N GLN A 460 -9.66 -4.49 4.93
CA GLN A 460 -8.39 -3.95 5.41
C GLN A 460 -7.39 -3.63 4.29
N ASP A 461 -7.73 -3.84 3.03
CA ASP A 461 -6.87 -3.56 1.87
C ASP A 461 -6.79 -2.05 1.60
N LEU A 462 -7.91 -1.34 1.52
CA LEU A 462 -7.89 0.11 1.28
C LEU A 462 -7.20 0.89 2.42
N TRP A 463 -7.47 0.49 3.66
CA TRP A 463 -6.77 1.00 4.84
C TRP A 463 -5.27 0.68 4.83
N GLN A 464 -4.86 -0.49 4.33
CA GLN A 464 -3.42 -0.79 4.25
C GLN A 464 -2.73 0.06 3.20
N GLU A 465 -3.38 0.34 2.06
CA GLU A 465 -2.79 1.22 1.05
C GLU A 465 -2.62 2.66 1.59
N LEU A 466 -3.57 3.18 2.38
CA LEU A 466 -3.37 4.43 3.13
C LEU A 466 -2.16 4.35 4.09
N ALA A 467 -2.00 3.22 4.79
CA ALA A 467 -0.86 3.02 5.69
C ALA A 467 0.48 2.98 4.94
N ASP A 468 0.55 2.22 3.85
CA ASP A 468 1.75 2.02 3.04
C ASP A 468 2.20 3.32 2.34
N LYS A 469 1.26 4.22 2.04
CA LYS A 469 1.51 5.48 1.32
C LYS A 469 1.68 6.70 2.21
N PHE A 470 1.06 6.74 3.40
CA PHE A 470 1.02 7.94 4.23
C PHE A 470 1.54 7.77 5.67
N LEU A 471 1.77 6.56 6.19
CA LEU A 471 2.50 6.43 7.45
C LEU A 471 4.00 6.54 7.21
N THR A 472 4.65 7.40 8.00
CA THR A 472 6.07 7.23 8.26
C THR A 472 6.28 5.89 8.98
N ALA A 473 7.04 4.98 8.38
CA ALA A 473 7.70 3.94 9.13
C ALA A 473 8.62 4.61 10.17
N TRP A 474 8.53 4.19 11.43
CA TRP A 474 9.37 4.79 12.47
C TRP A 474 10.75 4.15 12.49
N PRO A 475 11.80 4.93 12.79
CA PRO A 475 13.13 4.38 13.02
C PRO A 475 13.12 3.45 14.24
N GLY A 476 13.38 2.16 14.02
CA GLY A 476 13.40 1.12 15.04
C GLY A 476 14.80 0.77 15.53
N GLN A 477 14.89 -0.07 16.57
CA GLN A 477 16.15 -0.66 17.04
C GLN A 477 16.31 -2.06 16.48
N PHE A 478 17.49 -2.39 15.97
CA PHE A 478 17.81 -3.76 15.58
C PHE A 478 18.14 -4.64 16.79
N HIS A 479 17.45 -5.76 16.89
CA HIS A 479 17.65 -6.79 17.90
C HIS A 479 18.21 -8.04 17.20
N PRO A 480 19.53 -8.28 17.29
CA PRO A 480 20.15 -9.46 16.69
C PRO A 480 19.73 -10.73 17.42
N LEU A 481 19.68 -11.85 16.68
CA LEU A 481 19.33 -13.17 17.18
C LEU A 481 20.35 -14.22 16.75
N ALA A 482 20.51 -15.28 17.54
CA ALA A 482 21.13 -16.51 17.07
C ALA A 482 20.27 -17.12 15.93
N PRO A 483 20.86 -17.56 14.80
CA PRO A 483 20.07 -17.96 13.64
C PRO A 483 19.09 -19.11 13.91
N ALA A 484 17.82 -18.94 13.50
CA ALA A 484 16.77 -19.93 13.74
C ALA A 484 15.84 -20.13 12.53
N ARG A 485 15.48 -21.37 12.20
CA ARG A 485 14.55 -21.67 11.10
C ARG A 485 13.09 -21.42 11.53
N ILE A 486 12.36 -20.62 10.76
CA ILE A 486 10.93 -20.34 11.01
C ILE A 486 10.01 -20.85 9.90
N LEU A 487 10.55 -21.14 8.71
CA LEU A 487 9.84 -21.75 7.57
C LEU A 487 10.72 -22.83 6.92
N ASP A 488 10.13 -23.97 6.57
CA ASP A 488 10.74 -24.97 5.68
C ASP A 488 9.61 -25.71 4.93
N THR A 489 9.31 -25.29 3.70
CA THR A 489 8.17 -25.86 2.95
C THR A 489 8.31 -27.34 2.61
N ARG A 490 9.50 -27.93 2.79
CA ARG A 490 9.76 -29.36 2.57
C ARG A 490 9.24 -30.24 3.71
N TYR A 491 9.13 -29.68 4.92
CA TYR A 491 8.96 -30.45 6.15
C TYR A 491 7.80 -29.97 7.04
N GLY A 492 6.99 -29.00 6.60
CA GLY A 492 5.84 -28.49 7.37
C GLY A 492 6.19 -27.36 8.34
N THR A 493 7.47 -27.00 8.50
CA THR A 493 7.89 -25.91 9.39
C THR A 493 7.33 -24.59 8.90
N GLY A 494 6.69 -23.83 9.81
CA GLY A 494 5.97 -22.59 9.46
C GLY A 494 4.54 -22.81 8.95
N GLY A 495 4.04 -24.05 8.91
CA GLY A 495 2.67 -24.40 8.51
C GLY A 495 2.49 -24.75 7.03
N TYR A 496 3.58 -24.84 6.27
CA TYR A 496 3.57 -25.15 4.84
C TYR A 496 4.40 -26.41 4.55
N SER A 497 3.83 -27.37 3.82
CA SER A 497 4.46 -28.67 3.49
C SER A 497 4.52 -28.98 1.99
N THR A 498 4.34 -27.96 1.15
CA THR A 498 4.40 -28.05 -0.31
C THR A 498 5.24 -26.90 -0.90
N PRO A 499 5.96 -27.11 -2.02
CA PRO A 499 6.60 -26.03 -2.77
C PRO A 499 5.62 -24.90 -3.11
N VAL A 500 6.10 -23.65 -3.13
CA VAL A 500 5.32 -22.50 -3.60
C VAL A 500 5.25 -22.57 -5.12
N GLY A 501 4.04 -22.63 -5.68
CA GLY A 501 3.78 -22.79 -7.10
C GLY A 501 3.90 -21.50 -7.92
N SER A 502 3.55 -21.60 -9.20
CA SER A 502 3.78 -20.54 -10.19
C SER A 502 2.79 -19.40 -9.97
N GLY A 503 3.30 -18.18 -9.80
CA GLY A 503 2.47 -17.02 -9.51
C GLY A 503 1.80 -17.03 -8.13
N GLN A 504 2.19 -17.94 -7.22
CA GLN A 504 1.60 -18.05 -5.89
C GLN A 504 2.36 -17.20 -4.86
N SER A 505 1.62 -16.69 -3.87
CA SER A 505 2.17 -16.15 -2.62
C SER A 505 1.75 -17.02 -1.42
N ILE A 506 2.59 -17.09 -0.39
CA ILE A 506 2.22 -17.63 0.93
C ILE A 506 2.53 -16.63 2.05
N ASP A 507 1.71 -16.61 3.10
CA ASP A 507 1.75 -15.64 4.20
C ASP A 507 2.33 -16.26 5.48
N VAL A 508 3.63 -16.08 5.67
CA VAL A 508 4.41 -16.71 6.73
C VAL A 508 4.32 -15.87 8.00
N THR A 509 3.95 -16.49 9.11
CA THR A 509 3.92 -15.80 10.42
C THR A 509 5.33 -15.74 10.98
N VAL A 510 5.86 -14.52 11.17
CA VAL A 510 7.23 -14.28 11.64
C VAL A 510 7.27 -13.87 13.11
N THR A 511 6.26 -13.13 13.61
CA THR A 511 6.19 -12.79 15.03
C THR A 511 5.93 -14.03 15.90
N GLY A 512 6.51 -14.05 17.10
CA GLY A 512 6.46 -15.20 18.01
C GLY A 512 7.21 -16.45 17.52
N LYS A 513 8.11 -16.32 16.54
CA LYS A 513 8.93 -17.42 15.98
C LYS A 513 10.42 -17.09 16.04
N GLY A 514 11.25 -18.11 16.26
CA GLY A 514 12.71 -17.98 16.16
C GLY A 514 13.38 -16.94 17.08
N GLY A 515 12.71 -16.49 18.15
CA GLY A 515 13.18 -15.41 19.02
C GLY A 515 12.57 -14.02 18.73
N ILE A 516 11.79 -13.87 17.66
CA ILE A 516 11.04 -12.66 17.36
C ILE A 516 9.85 -12.53 18.34
N PRO A 517 9.60 -11.37 18.99
CA PRO A 517 8.43 -11.13 19.83
C PRO A 517 7.09 -11.30 19.10
N THR A 518 5.99 -11.43 19.85
CA THR A 518 4.63 -11.56 19.30
C THR A 518 4.02 -10.22 18.82
N GLY A 519 4.63 -9.09 19.17
CA GLY A 519 4.20 -7.74 18.79
C GLY A 519 5.32 -6.72 19.03
N GLY A 520 5.12 -5.48 18.58
CA GLY A 520 6.14 -4.43 18.66
C GLY A 520 7.30 -4.61 17.67
N VAL A 521 7.05 -5.30 16.54
CA VAL A 521 8.05 -5.63 15.51
C VAL A 521 7.72 -4.86 14.23
N ALA A 522 8.63 -3.99 13.80
CA ALA A 522 8.50 -3.20 12.57
C ALA A 522 9.05 -3.94 11.33
N ALA A 523 10.17 -4.66 11.49
CA ALA A 523 10.81 -5.42 10.42
C ALA A 523 11.48 -6.70 10.93
N VAL A 524 11.81 -7.62 10.02
CA VAL A 524 12.57 -8.84 10.29
C VAL A 524 13.72 -8.99 9.30
N VAL A 525 14.85 -9.53 9.79
CA VAL A 525 16.00 -9.89 8.98
C VAL A 525 16.00 -11.42 8.81
N LEU A 526 15.80 -11.86 7.57
CA LEU A 526 15.65 -13.25 7.16
C LEU A 526 16.72 -13.60 6.12
N ASN A 527 17.39 -14.75 6.25
CA ASN A 527 18.03 -15.39 5.11
C ASN A 527 16.98 -16.24 4.40
N VAL A 528 16.64 -15.86 3.17
CA VAL A 528 15.60 -16.50 2.37
C VAL A 528 16.27 -17.42 1.36
N THR A 529 15.94 -18.70 1.37
CA THR A 529 16.53 -19.69 0.46
C THR A 529 15.47 -20.31 -0.45
N ALA A 530 15.70 -20.24 -1.77
CA ALA A 530 14.99 -21.07 -2.75
C ALA A 530 15.71 -22.41 -2.89
N VAL A 531 14.96 -23.51 -2.87
CA VAL A 531 15.48 -24.88 -2.87
C VAL A 531 14.83 -25.69 -3.97
N SER A 532 15.64 -26.13 -4.93
CA SER A 532 15.25 -26.98 -6.07
C SER A 532 14.08 -26.39 -6.89
N PRO A 533 14.18 -25.14 -7.38
CA PRO A 533 13.17 -24.56 -8.26
C PRO A 533 13.08 -25.35 -9.57
N THR A 534 11.88 -25.51 -10.11
CA THR A 534 11.69 -26.25 -11.38
C THR A 534 11.99 -25.43 -12.64
N HIS A 535 12.07 -24.10 -12.51
CA HIS A 535 12.29 -23.14 -13.59
C HIS A 535 13.26 -22.05 -13.14
N SER A 536 13.83 -21.29 -14.08
CA SER A 536 14.55 -20.04 -13.75
C SER A 536 13.54 -18.94 -13.44
N GLY A 537 13.73 -18.20 -12.36
CA GLY A 537 12.73 -17.27 -11.82
C GLY A 537 13.24 -16.43 -10.66
N TYR A 538 12.32 -15.91 -9.85
CA TYR A 538 12.63 -15.13 -8.65
C TYR A 538 11.60 -15.30 -7.54
N LEU A 539 12.03 -15.00 -6.31
CA LEU A 539 11.14 -14.75 -5.18
C LEU A 539 11.07 -13.25 -4.87
N SER A 540 9.90 -12.78 -4.47
CA SER A 540 9.68 -11.45 -3.88
C SER A 540 9.12 -11.62 -2.48
N VAL A 541 9.68 -10.89 -1.51
CA VAL A 541 9.35 -10.98 -0.09
C VAL A 541 8.96 -9.58 0.40
N TYR A 542 7.76 -9.46 0.96
CA TYR A 542 7.12 -8.17 1.23
C TYR A 542 6.16 -8.24 2.43
N PRO A 543 5.78 -7.10 3.04
CA PRO A 543 4.84 -7.08 4.17
C PRO A 543 3.51 -7.73 3.76
N SER A 544 2.99 -8.66 4.57
CA SER A 544 1.77 -9.36 4.17
C SER A 544 0.56 -8.43 4.13
N GLY A 545 -0.16 -8.46 3.01
CA GLY A 545 -1.36 -7.68 2.79
C GLY A 545 -1.14 -6.25 2.32
N SER A 546 0.10 -5.84 1.99
CA SER A 546 0.39 -4.75 1.06
C SER A 546 0.19 -5.21 -0.38
N SER A 547 0.19 -4.27 -1.33
CA SER A 547 0.36 -4.59 -2.75
C SER A 547 1.71 -5.31 -2.99
N ARG A 548 1.76 -6.25 -3.95
CA ARG A 548 2.98 -7.01 -4.27
C ARG A 548 3.93 -6.13 -5.09
N PRO A 549 5.15 -5.83 -4.61
CA PRO A 549 6.09 -4.99 -5.35
C PRO A 549 6.62 -5.70 -6.60
N THR A 550 7.11 -4.93 -7.57
CA THR A 550 7.74 -5.43 -8.82
C THR A 550 9.23 -5.80 -8.65
N VAL A 551 9.75 -5.70 -7.43
CA VAL A 551 11.13 -6.02 -7.06
C VAL A 551 11.31 -7.53 -6.84
N SER A 552 12.55 -8.01 -6.97
CA SER A 552 12.92 -9.39 -6.61
C SER A 552 13.90 -9.38 -5.44
N ASN A 553 13.71 -10.26 -4.46
CA ASN A 553 14.65 -10.46 -3.35
C ASN A 553 15.75 -11.44 -3.75
N LEU A 554 15.42 -12.52 -4.46
CA LEU A 554 16.42 -13.44 -4.99
C LEU A 554 16.00 -14.03 -6.33
N ASN A 555 16.97 -14.28 -7.20
CA ASN A 555 16.80 -14.87 -8.53
C ASN A 555 17.50 -16.24 -8.55
N PHE A 556 16.93 -17.19 -9.28
CA PHE A 556 17.39 -18.57 -9.31
C PHE A 556 17.30 -19.17 -10.70
N VAL A 557 18.11 -20.20 -10.96
CA VAL A 557 17.95 -21.12 -12.11
C VAL A 557 17.44 -22.48 -11.65
N ALA A 558 16.84 -23.24 -12.57
CA ALA A 558 16.27 -24.55 -12.26
C ALA A 558 17.28 -25.49 -11.56
N GLY A 559 16.82 -26.21 -10.52
CA GLY A 559 17.62 -27.14 -9.72
C GLY A 559 18.53 -26.53 -8.65
N GLN A 560 18.71 -25.21 -8.63
CA GLN A 560 19.62 -24.52 -7.71
C GLN A 560 19.18 -24.58 -6.23
N ILE A 561 20.12 -24.42 -5.32
CA ILE A 561 19.86 -23.98 -3.93
C ILE A 561 20.54 -22.62 -3.78
N VAL A 562 19.79 -21.56 -3.52
CA VAL A 562 20.33 -20.20 -3.45
C VAL A 562 19.68 -19.38 -2.34
N PRO A 563 20.47 -18.88 -1.37
CA PRO A 563 20.03 -17.91 -0.38
C PRO A 563 20.28 -16.47 -0.84
N ASN A 564 19.50 -15.53 -0.29
CA ASN A 564 19.90 -14.12 -0.15
C ASN A 564 19.36 -13.61 1.19
N LEU A 565 20.07 -12.67 1.82
CA LEU A 565 19.53 -11.95 2.97
C LEU A 565 18.37 -11.03 2.52
N THR A 566 17.43 -10.78 3.42
CA THR A 566 16.29 -9.89 3.23
C THR A 566 15.96 -9.24 4.56
N GLU A 567 16.01 -7.91 4.62
CA GLU A 567 15.45 -7.11 5.70
C GLU A 567 14.14 -6.49 5.18
N VAL A 568 13.02 -6.82 5.81
CA VAL A 568 11.67 -6.54 5.29
C VAL A 568 10.72 -6.15 6.41
N ALA A 569 9.88 -5.15 6.18
CA ALA A 569 8.85 -4.74 7.13
C ALA A 569 7.82 -5.86 7.37
N VAL A 570 7.28 -5.91 8.58
CA VAL A 570 6.28 -6.91 8.99
C VAL A 570 4.89 -6.38 8.70
N GLY A 571 4.09 -7.16 7.96
CA GLY A 571 2.72 -6.81 7.59
C GLY A 571 1.66 -7.35 8.56
N LYS A 572 0.41 -7.36 8.08
CA LYS A 572 -0.80 -7.67 8.86
C LYS A 572 -0.65 -8.91 9.74
N ARG A 573 -0.98 -8.77 11.02
CA ARG A 573 -0.95 -9.84 12.05
C ARG A 573 0.44 -10.47 12.25
N GLY A 574 1.52 -9.73 12.01
CA GLY A 574 2.88 -10.20 12.31
C GLY A 574 3.45 -11.16 11.27
N LYS A 575 3.10 -10.96 10.00
CA LYS A 575 3.43 -11.86 8.88
C LYS A 575 4.20 -11.17 7.76
N VAL A 576 4.84 -11.98 6.92
CA VAL A 576 5.54 -11.59 5.69
C VAL A 576 5.08 -12.51 4.57
N SER A 577 4.75 -11.95 3.40
CA SER A 577 4.41 -12.73 2.22
C SER A 577 5.65 -13.08 1.42
N VAL A 578 5.70 -14.28 0.83
CA VAL A 578 6.67 -14.63 -0.22
C VAL A 578 5.95 -15.11 -1.47
N TYR A 579 6.22 -14.41 -2.57
CA TYR A 579 5.73 -14.69 -3.92
C TYR A 579 6.77 -15.46 -4.72
N ASN A 580 6.34 -16.47 -5.48
CA ASN A 580 7.14 -17.14 -6.51
C ASN A 580 6.64 -16.78 -7.92
N PHE A 581 7.53 -16.26 -8.76
CA PHE A 581 7.18 -15.83 -10.11
C PHE A 581 6.73 -16.96 -11.04
N ILE A 582 7.51 -18.04 -11.12
CA ILE A 582 7.32 -19.09 -12.13
C ILE A 582 7.77 -20.47 -11.64
N GLY A 583 7.14 -21.51 -12.18
CA GLY A 583 7.44 -22.89 -11.82
C GLY A 583 7.03 -23.21 -10.38
N SER A 584 7.85 -23.96 -9.67
CA SER A 584 7.64 -24.28 -8.26
C SER A 584 8.98 -24.39 -7.55
N THR A 585 9.05 -23.96 -6.29
CA THR A 585 10.28 -24.02 -5.50
C THR A 585 9.96 -24.20 -4.02
N ASN A 586 10.85 -24.87 -3.28
CA ASN A 586 10.74 -24.87 -1.82
C ASN A 586 11.37 -23.60 -1.24
N VAL A 587 10.80 -23.10 -0.15
CA VAL A 587 11.26 -21.87 0.50
C VAL A 587 11.62 -22.15 1.96
N ILE A 588 12.76 -21.59 2.38
CA ILE A 588 13.24 -21.58 3.75
C ILE A 588 13.40 -20.14 4.21
N PHE A 589 12.93 -19.83 5.41
CA PHE A 589 13.29 -18.61 6.13
C PHE A 589 14.08 -18.98 7.39
N ASP A 590 15.31 -18.52 7.48
CA ASP A 590 16.14 -18.55 8.68
C ASP A 590 16.26 -17.10 9.22
N VAL A 591 15.76 -16.80 10.42
CA VAL A 591 15.84 -15.44 11.03
C VAL A 591 17.25 -15.16 11.57
N ALA A 592 17.73 -13.94 11.39
CA ALA A 592 18.98 -13.41 11.97
C ALA A 592 18.76 -12.23 12.95
N GLY A 593 17.57 -11.62 12.94
CA GLY A 593 17.20 -10.55 13.87
C GLY A 593 15.85 -9.92 13.53
N TRP A 594 15.44 -8.93 14.33
CA TRP A 594 14.21 -8.17 14.12
C TRP A 594 14.42 -6.70 14.49
N VAL A 595 13.54 -5.82 14.01
CA VAL A 595 13.56 -4.39 14.31
C VAL A 595 12.31 -4.03 15.12
N SER A 596 12.46 -3.28 16.20
CA SER A 596 11.34 -2.85 17.04
C SER A 596 10.54 -1.69 16.45
N THR A 597 9.24 -1.64 16.74
CA THR A 597 8.43 -0.43 16.55
C THR A 597 8.83 0.64 17.57
N ALA A 598 8.98 1.88 17.14
CA ALA A 598 9.23 3.01 18.04
C ALA A 598 7.96 3.38 18.86
N PRO A 599 8.04 4.20 19.94
CA PRO A 599 9.03 5.27 20.18
C PRO A 599 10.14 4.88 21.18
N VAL A 600 11.15 4.11 20.75
CA VAL A 600 12.32 3.81 21.61
C VAL A 600 13.35 4.93 21.53
N THR A 601 12.97 6.11 22.05
CA THR A 601 13.74 7.36 22.00
C THR A 601 14.92 7.44 22.98
N SER A 602 15.25 6.36 23.69
CA SER A 602 16.25 6.39 24.78
C SER A 602 17.19 5.17 24.86
N GLY A 603 17.06 4.18 23.98
CA GLY A 603 17.92 3.00 24.00
C GLY A 603 19.06 3.08 22.96
N ASN A 604 20.27 2.73 23.41
CA ASN A 604 21.48 2.69 22.58
C ASN A 604 21.58 1.44 21.70
N LEU A 605 20.88 0.35 22.05
CA LEU A 605 20.94 -0.93 21.36
C LEU A 605 20.53 -0.81 19.88
N GLY A 606 21.24 -1.54 19.02
CA GLY A 606 20.79 -1.78 17.65
C GLY A 606 20.90 -0.59 16.71
N ARG A 607 21.71 0.42 17.07
CA ARG A 607 22.07 1.52 16.17
C ARG A 607 23.16 1.02 15.20
N TYR A 608 22.87 1.01 13.91
CA TYR A 608 23.83 0.66 12.86
C TYR A 608 24.91 1.74 12.73
N GLN A 609 26.15 1.30 12.57
CA GLN A 609 27.32 2.13 12.39
C GLN A 609 28.03 1.66 11.10
N PRO A 610 27.92 2.41 10.00
CA PRO A 610 28.52 2.04 8.73
C PRO A 610 30.05 2.11 8.78
N LEU A 611 30.71 1.22 8.02
CA LEU A 611 32.15 1.23 7.81
C LEU A 611 32.47 1.30 6.30
N VAL A 612 33.72 1.64 5.98
CA VAL A 612 34.32 1.27 4.69
C VAL A 612 34.66 -0.23 4.76
N PRO A 613 34.24 -1.07 3.80
CA PRO A 613 34.44 -2.51 3.89
C PRO A 613 35.90 -2.94 4.12
N ALA A 614 36.12 -3.79 5.12
CA ALA A 614 37.44 -4.24 5.55
C ALA A 614 37.52 -5.76 5.73
N ARG A 615 38.65 -6.38 5.36
CA ARG A 615 38.83 -7.83 5.44
C ARG A 615 39.17 -8.29 6.85
N LEU A 616 38.41 -9.27 7.36
CA LEU A 616 38.62 -9.92 8.65
C LEU A 616 39.26 -11.30 8.52
N LEU A 617 38.94 -12.03 7.45
CA LEU A 617 39.41 -13.40 7.19
C LEU A 617 39.72 -13.60 5.70
N ASP A 618 40.81 -14.30 5.41
CA ASP A 618 41.09 -14.89 4.09
C ASP A 618 41.95 -16.16 4.28
N THR A 619 41.32 -17.33 4.25
CA THR A 619 42.00 -18.62 4.52
C THR A 619 43.11 -18.94 3.53
N ARG A 620 43.13 -18.28 2.36
CA ARG A 620 44.12 -18.49 1.29
C ARG A 620 45.48 -17.86 1.59
N ASN A 621 45.52 -16.85 2.45
CA ASN A 621 46.73 -16.04 2.69
C ASN A 621 47.09 -15.83 4.17
N GLY A 622 46.30 -16.34 5.11
CA GLY A 622 46.56 -16.22 6.56
C GLY A 622 45.85 -15.04 7.23
N THR A 623 45.16 -14.17 6.48
CA THR A 623 44.44 -13.02 7.06
C THR A 623 43.39 -13.52 8.05
N GLY A 624 43.36 -12.93 9.25
CA GLY A 624 42.48 -13.36 10.34
C GLY A 624 43.09 -14.38 11.30
N GLY A 625 44.18 -15.06 10.91
CA GLY A 625 44.87 -16.09 11.70
C GLY A 625 44.70 -17.52 11.18
N TYR A 626 44.08 -17.70 10.01
CA TYR A 626 43.82 -19.01 9.40
C TYR A 626 44.41 -19.04 7.98
N SER A 627 45.24 -20.04 7.69
CA SER A 627 45.99 -20.18 6.43
C SER A 627 45.75 -21.55 5.76
N SER A 628 44.54 -22.08 5.87
CA SER A 628 44.14 -23.36 5.27
C SER A 628 42.63 -23.38 5.02
N PRO A 629 42.15 -24.04 3.95
CA PRO A 629 40.72 -24.21 3.68
C PRO A 629 39.96 -24.81 4.86
N LEU A 630 38.74 -24.32 5.10
CA LEU A 630 37.84 -24.84 6.12
C LEU A 630 37.30 -26.21 5.70
N GLY A 631 37.71 -27.26 6.41
CA GLY A 631 37.41 -28.65 6.09
C GLY A 631 36.03 -29.13 6.53
N GLN A 632 35.76 -30.41 6.26
CA GLN A 632 34.48 -31.06 6.51
C GLN A 632 34.17 -31.12 8.01
N GLY A 633 32.98 -30.66 8.38
CA GLY A 633 32.51 -30.59 9.77
C GLY A 633 33.32 -29.65 10.66
N GLN A 634 34.22 -28.83 10.11
CA GLN A 634 35.07 -27.94 10.89
C GLN A 634 34.37 -26.62 11.21
N THR A 635 34.68 -26.11 12.41
CA THR A 635 34.32 -24.77 12.86
C THR A 635 35.59 -23.98 13.17
N ILE A 636 35.65 -22.71 12.74
CA ILE A 636 36.66 -21.74 13.18
C ILE A 636 36.00 -20.57 13.91
N ASN A 637 36.70 -19.99 14.90
CA ASN A 637 36.22 -18.83 15.64
C ASN A 637 36.96 -17.58 15.16
N LEU A 638 36.25 -16.69 14.47
CA LEU A 638 36.77 -15.45 13.96
C LEU A 638 36.61 -14.34 15.01
N GLN A 639 37.73 -13.78 15.47
CA GLN A 639 37.70 -12.52 16.23
C GLN A 639 37.24 -11.38 15.34
N VAL A 640 36.18 -10.68 15.76
CA VAL A 640 35.61 -9.55 15.02
C VAL A 640 35.77 -8.24 15.77
N ALA A 641 35.38 -8.20 17.05
CA ALA A 641 35.56 -7.01 17.87
C ALA A 641 37.06 -6.64 17.96
N GLY A 642 37.36 -5.36 17.73
CA GLY A 642 38.73 -4.82 17.68
C GLY A 642 39.46 -5.05 16.35
N ARG A 643 38.80 -5.51 15.29
CA ARG A 643 39.38 -5.71 13.94
C ARG A 643 38.55 -5.03 12.86
N GLY A 644 39.18 -4.67 11.73
CA GLY A 644 38.49 -4.11 10.56
C GLY A 644 37.68 -2.84 10.85
N ASN A 645 38.15 -2.00 11.78
CA ASN A 645 37.45 -0.81 12.31
C ASN A 645 36.17 -1.10 13.13
N VAL A 646 35.87 -2.35 13.47
CA VAL A 646 34.87 -2.70 14.49
C VAL A 646 35.47 -2.43 15.89
N PRO A 647 34.78 -1.70 16.79
CA PRO A 647 35.23 -1.49 18.16
C PRO A 647 35.52 -2.79 18.94
N SER A 648 36.35 -2.71 19.98
CA SER A 648 36.67 -3.85 20.86
C SER A 648 35.60 -4.16 21.90
N THR A 649 34.69 -3.23 22.15
CA THR A 649 33.53 -3.32 23.06
C THR A 649 32.36 -2.55 22.45
N GLY A 650 31.14 -2.70 22.98
CA GLY A 650 30.00 -1.89 22.53
C GLY A 650 29.24 -2.44 21.32
N VAL A 651 29.51 -3.68 20.90
CA VAL A 651 29.06 -4.26 19.62
C VAL A 651 28.18 -5.48 19.87
N SER A 652 26.93 -5.45 19.39
CA SER A 652 25.97 -6.57 19.50
C SER A 652 25.96 -7.48 18.28
N ALA A 653 26.17 -6.93 17.08
CA ALA A 653 26.17 -7.66 15.82
C ALA A 653 27.01 -6.96 14.74
N VAL A 654 27.30 -7.68 13.66
CA VAL A 654 28.06 -7.16 12.51
C VAL A 654 27.40 -7.48 11.19
N VAL A 655 27.56 -6.58 10.21
CA VAL A 655 27.16 -6.76 8.82
C VAL A 655 28.37 -7.20 8.02
N LEU A 656 28.29 -8.42 7.48
CA LEU A 656 29.39 -9.12 6.81
C LEU A 656 29.00 -9.45 5.37
N ASN A 657 29.97 -9.47 4.46
CA ASN A 657 29.87 -10.28 3.26
C ASN A 657 30.69 -11.56 3.45
N LEU A 658 30.02 -12.71 3.33
CA LEU A 658 30.64 -14.03 3.48
C LEU A 658 30.86 -14.62 2.09
N THR A 659 32.10 -14.86 1.70
CA THR A 659 32.44 -15.46 0.40
C THR A 659 33.11 -16.81 0.58
N VAL A 660 32.60 -17.80 -0.14
CA VAL A 660 33.20 -19.13 -0.29
C VAL A 660 33.87 -19.20 -1.67
N THR A 661 35.07 -19.77 -1.75
CA THR A 661 35.81 -19.94 -3.01
C THR A 661 36.57 -21.26 -3.04
N GLY A 662 36.62 -21.90 -4.21
CA GLY A 662 37.27 -23.21 -4.39
C GLY A 662 36.69 -24.39 -3.59
N PRO A 663 35.36 -24.51 -3.34
CA PRO A 663 34.80 -25.65 -2.62
C PRO A 663 34.96 -26.95 -3.42
N THR A 664 35.14 -28.08 -2.73
CA THR A 664 35.25 -29.41 -3.39
C THR A 664 33.95 -30.18 -3.50
N ASN A 665 32.97 -29.89 -2.64
CA ASN A 665 31.72 -30.64 -2.52
C ASN A 665 30.53 -29.67 -2.45
N PRO A 666 29.32 -30.09 -2.84
CA PRO A 666 28.08 -29.40 -2.46
C PRO A 666 28.00 -29.31 -0.93
N SER A 667 27.91 -28.11 -0.39
CA SER A 667 27.91 -27.84 1.04
C SER A 667 27.27 -26.48 1.35
N PHE A 668 27.27 -26.11 2.62
CA PHE A 668 26.83 -24.81 3.12
C PHE A 668 27.81 -24.23 4.14
N LEU A 669 27.77 -22.91 4.30
CA LEU A 669 28.50 -22.17 5.32
C LEU A 669 27.48 -21.59 6.31
N THR A 670 27.74 -21.77 7.59
CA THR A 670 26.95 -21.20 8.69
C THR A 670 27.82 -20.28 9.52
N ALA A 671 27.38 -19.04 9.71
CA ALA A 671 27.97 -18.04 10.59
C ALA A 671 27.02 -17.78 11.77
N PHE A 672 27.53 -17.95 12.99
CA PHE A 672 26.71 -17.92 14.21
C PHE A 672 27.53 -17.40 15.40
N PRO A 673 26.90 -17.00 16.52
CA PRO A 673 27.62 -16.47 17.68
C PRO A 673 28.54 -17.54 18.28
N SER A 674 29.80 -17.19 18.57
CA SER A 674 30.72 -18.09 19.28
C SER A 674 30.15 -18.45 20.66
N GLY A 675 30.45 -19.66 21.12
CA GLY A 675 29.93 -20.19 22.40
C GLY A 675 28.51 -20.77 22.33
N THR A 676 27.76 -20.52 21.24
CA THR A 676 26.42 -21.10 21.04
C THR A 676 26.45 -22.43 20.28
N VAL A 677 25.35 -23.19 20.36
CA VAL A 677 25.16 -24.44 19.60
C VAL A 677 24.98 -24.12 18.11
N LEU A 678 25.64 -24.89 17.24
CA LEU A 678 25.50 -24.78 15.78
C LEU A 678 24.02 -24.82 15.35
N PRO A 679 23.49 -23.75 14.73
CA PRO A 679 22.09 -23.72 14.30
C PRO A 679 21.86 -24.53 13.01
N LEU A 680 20.60 -24.88 12.74
CA LEU A 680 20.17 -25.52 11.49
C LEU A 680 20.16 -24.58 10.27
N ALA A 681 20.39 -23.28 10.50
CA ALA A 681 20.41 -22.26 9.48
C ALA A 681 21.70 -22.31 8.65
N SER A 682 21.60 -21.96 7.37
CA SER A 682 22.75 -21.73 6.49
C SER A 682 22.77 -20.28 6.05
N ASN A 683 23.93 -19.63 6.01
CA ASN A 683 24.05 -18.31 5.38
C ASN A 683 24.21 -18.44 3.87
N LEU A 684 25.02 -19.40 3.43
CA LEU A 684 25.41 -19.56 2.03
C LEU A 684 25.43 -21.03 1.63
N ASN A 685 24.91 -21.36 0.45
CA ASN A 685 24.90 -22.71 -0.13
C ASN A 685 25.71 -22.68 -1.44
N TYR A 686 26.48 -23.73 -1.72
CA TYR A 686 27.41 -23.76 -2.86
C TYR A 686 27.64 -25.18 -3.39
N VAL A 687 28.09 -25.25 -4.65
CA VAL A 687 28.54 -26.48 -5.33
C VAL A 687 30.02 -26.36 -5.74
N PRO A 688 30.71 -27.45 -6.16
CA PRO A 688 32.15 -27.44 -6.37
C PRO A 688 32.64 -26.36 -7.34
N HIS A 689 33.85 -25.85 -7.09
CA HIS A 689 34.55 -24.83 -7.88
C HIS A 689 33.85 -23.46 -8.01
N GLN A 690 32.76 -23.21 -7.28
CA GLN A 690 32.13 -21.89 -7.26
C GLN A 690 32.95 -20.86 -6.47
N THR A 691 32.78 -19.58 -6.81
CA THR A 691 33.07 -18.46 -5.92
C THR A 691 31.77 -17.67 -5.77
N VAL A 692 31.21 -17.65 -4.56
CA VAL A 692 29.87 -17.09 -4.31
C VAL A 692 29.84 -16.34 -2.97
N PRO A 693 29.35 -15.09 -2.96
CA PRO A 693 29.10 -14.32 -1.75
C PRO A 693 27.64 -14.42 -1.30
N ASN A 694 27.37 -14.17 -0.02
CA ASN A 694 26.07 -13.71 0.48
C ASN A 694 26.29 -12.76 1.67
N ARG A 695 25.44 -11.75 1.77
CA ARG A 695 25.35 -10.85 2.91
C ARG A 695 24.85 -11.61 4.14
N ALA A 696 25.42 -11.28 5.30
CA ALA A 696 24.97 -11.81 6.58
C ALA A 696 24.96 -10.70 7.63
N ILE A 697 23.96 -10.71 8.51
CA ILE A 697 24.00 -10.00 9.78
C ILE A 697 24.15 -11.07 10.86
N VAL A 698 25.19 -10.97 11.68
CA VAL A 698 25.55 -12.02 12.64
C VAL A 698 25.75 -11.39 14.01
N GLN A 699 25.01 -11.89 15.01
CA GLN A 699 25.22 -11.54 16.41
C GLN A 699 26.62 -11.98 16.86
N LEU A 700 27.33 -11.13 17.62
CA LEU A 700 28.59 -11.53 18.22
C LEU A 700 28.34 -12.37 19.48
N GLY A 701 29.15 -13.42 19.64
CA GLY A 701 29.17 -14.28 20.83
C GLY A 701 30.28 -13.90 21.79
N ASP A 702 30.74 -14.88 22.56
CA ASP A 702 31.77 -14.72 23.57
C ASP A 702 33.02 -14.01 23.02
N HIS A 703 33.56 -13.08 23.80
CA HIS A 703 34.74 -12.27 23.49
C HIS A 703 34.67 -11.45 22.17
N GLY A 704 33.46 -11.21 21.65
CA GLY A 704 33.27 -10.46 20.40
C GLY A 704 33.68 -11.27 19.16
N GLN A 705 33.52 -12.60 19.23
CA GLN A 705 33.82 -13.53 18.14
C GLN A 705 32.53 -14.06 17.49
N LEU A 706 32.68 -14.64 16.31
CA LEU A 706 31.67 -15.49 15.68
C LEU A 706 32.30 -16.79 15.22
N SER A 707 31.49 -17.83 15.06
CA SER A 707 31.91 -19.13 14.56
C SER A 707 31.48 -19.29 13.10
N LEU A 708 32.35 -19.87 12.27
CA LEU A 708 32.11 -20.22 10.87
C LEU A 708 32.23 -21.74 10.73
N TYR A 709 31.19 -22.40 10.22
CA TYR A 709 31.11 -23.85 10.05
C TYR A 709 30.91 -24.26 8.59
N ASN A 710 31.67 -25.26 8.12
CA ASN A 710 31.48 -25.95 6.84
C ASN A 710 31.02 -27.40 7.08
N ASN A 711 29.95 -27.83 6.40
CA ASN A 711 29.39 -29.17 6.55
C ASN A 711 30.20 -30.28 5.84
N LEU A 712 30.54 -30.10 4.54
CA LEU A 712 31.13 -31.14 3.68
C LEU A 712 32.29 -30.59 2.80
N GLY A 713 33.21 -31.49 2.42
CA GLY A 713 34.36 -31.15 1.59
C GLY A 713 35.31 -30.14 2.27
N HIS A 714 36.11 -29.43 1.49
CA HIS A 714 36.83 -28.26 1.97
C HIS A 714 36.59 -27.06 1.07
N THR A 715 36.71 -25.85 1.63
CA THR A 715 36.60 -24.59 0.88
C THR A 715 37.43 -23.49 1.51
N ASP A 716 37.91 -22.54 0.72
CA ASP A 716 38.38 -21.28 1.27
C ASP A 716 37.21 -20.36 1.64
N VAL A 717 37.42 -19.55 2.66
CA VAL A 717 36.45 -18.60 3.21
C VAL A 717 37.10 -17.22 3.33
N VAL A 718 36.39 -16.21 2.82
CA VAL A 718 36.75 -14.80 2.91
C VAL A 718 35.61 -14.06 3.62
N VAL A 719 35.95 -13.22 4.59
CA VAL A 719 34.97 -12.41 5.35
C VAL A 719 35.39 -10.96 5.32
N ASP A 720 34.52 -10.12 4.79
CA ASP A 720 34.65 -8.67 4.79
C ASP A 720 33.53 -8.05 5.66
N VAL A 721 33.88 -7.14 6.57
CA VAL A 721 32.91 -6.40 7.41
C VAL A 721 32.57 -5.05 6.78
N ALA A 722 31.29 -4.71 6.71
CA ALA A 722 30.77 -3.46 6.12
C ALA A 722 30.15 -2.51 7.16
N GLY A 723 29.89 -2.98 8.37
CA GLY A 723 29.34 -2.18 9.47
C GLY A 723 29.03 -3.03 10.69
N TRP A 724 28.61 -2.37 11.76
CA TRP A 724 28.31 -3.02 13.04
C TRP A 724 27.10 -2.40 13.72
N PHE A 725 26.49 -3.13 14.64
CA PHE A 725 25.40 -2.66 15.49
C PHE A 725 25.88 -2.52 16.91
N THR A 726 25.49 -1.42 17.54
CA THR A 726 25.74 -1.15 18.96
C THR A 726 25.03 -2.13 19.88
N ASP A 727 25.63 -2.39 21.04
CA ASP A 727 24.93 -2.91 22.21
C ASP A 727 24.28 -1.78 23.03
N SER A 728 23.73 -2.08 24.20
CA SER A 728 23.10 -1.07 25.08
C SER A 728 24.08 -0.10 25.76
N SER A 729 25.39 -0.35 25.71
CA SER A 729 26.41 0.44 26.42
C SER A 729 26.94 1.64 25.64
N THR A 730 26.86 1.62 24.30
CA THR A 730 27.49 2.65 23.45
C THR A 730 26.48 3.67 22.93
N ALA A 731 26.52 4.89 23.47
CA ALA A 731 25.62 5.96 23.05
C ALA A 731 26.01 6.57 21.70
N VAL A 732 25.09 6.48 20.72
CA VAL A 732 25.17 7.14 19.41
C VAL A 732 23.80 7.69 19.02
N ALA A 733 23.80 8.88 18.41
CA ALA A 733 22.57 9.63 18.13
C ALA A 733 21.80 9.13 16.89
N ALA A 734 22.46 8.41 15.99
CA ALA A 734 21.98 8.02 14.66
C ALA A 734 22.17 6.51 14.42
N GLY A 735 21.54 5.99 13.38
CA GLY A 735 21.67 4.60 12.93
C GLY A 735 20.44 3.73 13.22
N GLN A 736 19.25 4.31 13.34
CA GLN A 736 18.00 3.56 13.50
C GLN A 736 17.46 3.07 12.15
N PHE A 737 16.92 1.86 12.08
CA PHE A 737 16.36 1.32 10.83
C PHE A 737 14.95 1.84 10.57
N THR A 738 14.75 2.48 9.42
CA THR A 738 13.44 2.80 8.87
C THR A 738 13.19 1.89 7.66
N GLY A 739 12.25 0.96 7.81
CA GLY A 739 11.79 0.11 6.70
C GLY A 739 10.95 0.91 5.69
N LEU A 740 11.00 0.50 4.43
CA LEU A 740 10.24 1.13 3.34
C LEU A 740 9.46 0.07 2.56
N ALA A 741 8.39 0.51 1.88
CA ALA A 741 7.78 -0.31 0.84
C ALA A 741 8.83 -0.54 -0.28
N PRO A 742 9.11 -1.80 -0.69
CA PRO A 742 10.23 -2.07 -1.60
C PRO A 742 10.07 -1.40 -2.96
N ALA A 743 11.03 -0.55 -3.34
CA ALA A 743 10.94 0.30 -4.53
C ALA A 743 12.18 0.19 -5.42
N ARG A 744 12.01 0.18 -6.75
CA ARG A 744 13.14 0.21 -7.69
C ARG A 744 13.63 1.64 -7.90
N ILE A 745 14.92 1.86 -7.66
CA ILE A 745 15.59 3.16 -7.89
C ILE A 745 16.54 3.14 -9.09
N VAL A 746 16.99 1.96 -9.53
CA VAL A 746 17.81 1.79 -10.74
C VAL A 746 17.35 0.57 -11.53
N ASP A 747 17.21 0.72 -12.85
CA ASP A 747 17.12 -0.35 -13.83
C ASP A 747 17.78 0.10 -15.14
N SER A 748 19.06 -0.23 -15.33
CA SER A 748 19.84 0.25 -16.47
C SER A 748 19.33 -0.24 -17.83
N ARG A 749 18.51 -1.30 -17.85
CA ARG A 749 17.91 -1.90 -19.05
C ARG A 749 16.84 -1.01 -19.68
N ILE A 750 16.21 -0.15 -18.88
CA ILE A 750 15.12 0.75 -19.28
C ILE A 750 15.46 2.24 -19.03
N GLY A 751 16.70 2.54 -18.64
CA GLY A 751 17.15 3.89 -18.37
C GLY A 751 16.71 4.50 -17.03
N LEU A 752 16.14 3.70 -16.12
CA LEU A 752 15.69 4.16 -14.79
C LEU A 752 16.91 4.34 -13.88
N GLY A 753 17.11 5.55 -13.35
CA GLY A 753 18.21 5.89 -12.42
C GLY A 753 19.62 5.91 -13.04
N LEU A 754 19.90 5.00 -13.98
CA LEU A 754 21.09 4.97 -14.83
C LEU A 754 20.65 4.86 -16.31
N PRO A 755 21.11 5.73 -17.21
CA PRO A 755 20.65 5.76 -18.61
C PRO A 755 21.21 4.62 -19.48
N ARG A 756 22.11 3.79 -18.95
CA ARG A 756 22.78 2.68 -19.66
C ARG A 756 23.41 1.69 -18.67
N ALA A 757 23.71 0.49 -19.16
CA ALA A 757 24.51 -0.52 -18.47
C ALA A 757 25.86 0.03 -17.98
N LEU A 758 26.36 -0.54 -16.87
CA LEU A 758 27.66 -0.20 -16.29
C LEU A 758 28.79 -0.66 -17.21
N THR A 759 29.89 0.09 -17.19
CA THR A 759 31.17 -0.26 -17.82
C THR A 759 32.28 -0.20 -16.78
N GLY A 760 33.43 -0.82 -17.04
CA GLY A 760 34.60 -0.81 -16.16
C GLY A 760 34.90 0.56 -15.50
N GLY A 761 35.05 0.57 -14.18
CA GLY A 761 35.15 1.77 -13.35
C GLY A 761 33.99 1.92 -12.35
N SER A 762 33.97 3.03 -11.63
CA SER A 762 32.94 3.38 -10.64
C SER A 762 31.86 4.26 -11.25
N THR A 763 30.59 3.85 -11.12
CA THR A 763 29.41 4.62 -11.54
C THR A 763 28.69 5.15 -10.30
N PRO A 764 28.51 6.48 -10.12
CA PRO A 764 27.76 7.02 -8.99
C PRO A 764 26.25 6.77 -9.15
N ILE A 765 25.57 6.53 -8.02
CA ILE A 765 24.12 6.34 -7.91
C ILE A 765 23.62 7.27 -6.80
N LYS A 766 22.65 8.14 -7.13
CA LYS A 766 21.96 8.99 -6.16
C LYS A 766 20.85 8.17 -5.49
N VAL A 767 20.84 8.09 -4.16
CA VAL A 767 19.86 7.31 -3.40
C VAL A 767 18.97 8.19 -2.52
N ALA A 768 19.53 9.21 -1.86
CA ALA A 768 18.74 10.15 -1.06
C ALA A 768 17.71 10.90 -1.92
N GLY A 769 16.44 10.87 -1.51
CA GLY A 769 15.30 11.41 -2.25
C GLY A 769 14.67 10.43 -3.25
N ALA A 770 15.11 9.16 -3.31
CA ALA A 770 14.56 8.13 -4.20
C ALA A 770 13.97 6.95 -3.41
N GLY A 771 12.90 6.35 -3.92
CA GLY A 771 12.33 5.10 -3.38
C GLY A 771 11.91 5.16 -1.90
N GLY A 772 11.55 6.33 -1.39
CA GLY A 772 11.19 6.54 0.03
C GLY A 772 12.36 6.90 0.96
N VAL A 773 13.61 6.87 0.49
CA VAL A 773 14.77 7.34 1.26
C VAL A 773 14.72 8.87 1.35
N PRO A 774 14.84 9.48 2.54
CA PRO A 774 14.78 10.94 2.69
C PRO A 774 15.94 11.64 1.97
N SER A 775 15.75 12.91 1.63
CA SER A 775 16.76 13.73 0.95
C SER A 775 17.96 14.09 1.84
N THR A 776 17.82 13.97 3.16
CA THR A 776 18.85 14.18 4.19
C THR A 776 18.65 13.18 5.34
N GLY A 777 19.64 13.05 6.23
CA GLY A 777 19.54 12.23 7.46
C GLY A 777 19.84 10.74 7.29
N ALA A 778 19.62 10.14 6.13
CA ALA A 778 20.05 8.77 5.87
C ALA A 778 21.59 8.66 5.81
N THR A 779 22.16 7.75 6.60
CA THR A 779 23.62 7.48 6.68
C THR A 779 24.01 6.17 6.00
N ALA A 780 23.08 5.22 5.91
CA ALA A 780 23.21 4.00 5.12
C ALA A 780 21.84 3.56 4.58
N VAL A 781 21.84 2.68 3.58
CA VAL A 781 20.63 2.18 2.89
C VAL A 781 20.67 0.67 2.74
N VAL A 782 19.50 0.04 2.82
CA VAL A 782 19.32 -1.40 2.59
C VAL A 782 18.80 -1.59 1.17
N LEU A 783 19.64 -2.21 0.36
CA LEU A 783 19.43 -2.41 -1.07
C LEU A 783 19.48 -3.90 -1.40
N ASN A 784 18.67 -4.36 -2.33
CA ASN A 784 19.03 -5.54 -3.11
C ASN A 784 19.62 -5.07 -4.44
N VAL A 785 20.89 -5.43 -4.71
CA VAL A 785 21.55 -5.11 -5.97
C VAL A 785 21.60 -6.37 -6.82
N THR A 786 21.16 -6.27 -8.08
CA THR A 786 21.13 -7.40 -9.01
C THR A 786 21.95 -7.07 -10.25
N VAL A 787 22.98 -7.86 -10.51
CA VAL A 787 23.73 -7.85 -11.77
C VAL A 787 22.98 -8.72 -12.77
N THR A 788 22.77 -8.24 -13.99
CA THR A 788 22.19 -9.01 -15.10
C THR A 788 22.85 -8.63 -16.44
N ASN A 789 22.74 -9.48 -17.45
CA ASN A 789 23.43 -9.33 -18.74
C ASN A 789 24.96 -9.04 -18.69
N PRO A 790 25.78 -9.63 -17.78
CA PRO A 790 27.22 -9.41 -17.79
C PRO A 790 27.86 -10.01 -19.04
N THR A 791 28.80 -9.29 -19.65
CA THR A 791 29.51 -9.71 -20.87
C THR A 791 30.82 -10.46 -20.59
N THR A 792 31.39 -10.27 -19.39
CA THR A 792 32.65 -10.90 -18.94
C THR A 792 32.54 -11.38 -17.50
N PRO A 793 33.33 -12.38 -17.05
CA PRO A 793 33.47 -12.66 -15.63
C PRO A 793 33.96 -11.43 -14.86
N GLY A 794 33.42 -11.20 -13.67
CA GLY A 794 33.74 -10.01 -12.88
C GLY A 794 33.09 -10.01 -11.51
N TYR A 795 33.14 -8.84 -10.86
CA TYR A 795 32.53 -8.60 -9.56
C TYR A 795 31.93 -7.20 -9.49
N LEU A 796 30.98 -7.01 -8.56
CA LEU A 796 30.40 -5.71 -8.22
C LEU A 796 30.85 -5.34 -6.81
N THR A 797 31.22 -4.07 -6.60
CA THR A 797 31.42 -3.48 -5.27
C THR A 797 30.54 -2.24 -5.13
N ILE A 798 29.72 -2.21 -4.08
CA ILE A 798 28.91 -1.08 -3.66
C ILE A 798 29.59 -0.40 -2.48
N TYR A 799 29.90 0.89 -2.63
CA TYR A 799 30.69 1.62 -1.63
C TYR A 799 30.38 3.13 -1.68
N PRO A 800 30.68 3.92 -0.63
CA PRO A 800 30.41 5.37 -0.63
C PRO A 800 31.34 6.18 -1.56
N GLY A 801 31.96 5.60 -2.58
CA GLY A 801 32.97 6.31 -3.38
C GLY A 801 34.28 6.54 -2.62
N GLY A 802 35.15 7.37 -3.18
CA GLY A 802 36.53 7.52 -2.69
C GLY A 802 37.40 6.29 -3.02
N THR A 803 38.22 5.85 -2.06
CA THR A 803 39.09 4.67 -2.21
C THR A 803 38.27 3.39 -2.36
N LEU A 804 38.48 2.65 -3.44
CA LEU A 804 37.82 1.37 -3.70
C LEU A 804 38.21 0.30 -2.65
N PRO A 805 37.25 -0.33 -1.96
CA PRO A 805 37.51 -1.46 -1.05
C PRO A 805 38.00 -2.71 -1.78
N LEU A 806 38.69 -3.61 -1.06
CA LEU A 806 39.08 -4.93 -1.57
C LEU A 806 37.93 -5.97 -1.53
N ALA A 807 36.76 -5.59 -1.01
CA ALA A 807 35.58 -6.43 -0.90
C ALA A 807 34.73 -6.36 -2.18
N SER A 808 34.22 -7.49 -2.66
CA SER A 808 33.12 -7.54 -3.62
C SER A 808 31.82 -7.90 -2.90
N ASP A 809 30.70 -7.35 -3.37
CA ASP A 809 29.35 -7.71 -2.94
C ASP A 809 28.77 -8.84 -3.78
N LEU A 810 29.10 -8.88 -5.08
CA LEU A 810 28.69 -9.91 -6.01
C LEU A 810 29.86 -10.38 -6.86
N ASN A 811 29.86 -11.66 -7.24
CA ASN A 811 30.76 -12.25 -8.22
C ASN A 811 29.89 -12.90 -9.31
N PHE A 812 30.22 -12.69 -10.59
CA PHE A 812 29.37 -13.09 -11.72
C PHE A 812 30.17 -13.61 -12.93
N VAL A 813 29.52 -14.44 -13.74
CA VAL A 813 30.01 -14.92 -15.04
C VAL A 813 29.08 -14.49 -16.19
N PRO A 814 29.50 -14.53 -17.47
CA PRO A 814 28.71 -14.00 -18.58
C PRO A 814 27.29 -14.58 -18.67
N GLY A 815 26.31 -13.73 -18.97
CA GLY A 815 24.89 -14.09 -19.07
C GLY A 815 24.19 -14.44 -17.75
N GLN A 816 24.89 -14.42 -16.61
CA GLN A 816 24.29 -14.73 -15.31
C GLN A 816 23.43 -13.56 -14.79
N THR A 817 22.37 -13.87 -14.04
CA THR A 817 21.65 -12.89 -13.20
C THR A 817 21.84 -13.27 -11.74
N VAL A 818 22.41 -12.37 -10.93
CA VAL A 818 22.70 -12.61 -9.50
C VAL A 818 22.36 -11.40 -8.63
N PRO A 819 21.56 -11.58 -7.57
CA PRO A 819 21.31 -10.59 -6.54
C PRO A 819 22.12 -10.85 -5.26
N ASN A 820 22.41 -9.79 -4.51
CA ASN A 820 22.81 -9.86 -3.10
C ASN A 820 22.28 -8.62 -2.37
N LEU A 821 21.87 -8.77 -1.11
CA LEU A 821 21.52 -7.63 -0.27
C LEU A 821 22.79 -6.88 0.16
N VAL A 822 22.73 -5.56 0.15
CA VAL A 822 23.81 -4.69 0.60
C VAL A 822 23.25 -3.67 1.57
N VAL A 823 23.88 -3.56 2.74
CA VAL A 823 23.70 -2.42 3.64
C VAL A 823 24.82 -1.43 3.31
N ALA A 824 24.52 -0.46 2.44
CA ALA A 824 25.50 0.43 1.84
C ALA A 824 25.58 1.77 2.58
N THR A 825 26.78 2.19 2.96
CA THR A 825 27.07 3.53 3.47
C THR A 825 26.78 4.58 2.39
N LEU A 826 26.10 5.67 2.76
CA LEU A 826 25.91 6.83 1.88
C LEU A 826 27.02 7.87 2.09
N ASN A 827 27.33 8.62 1.04
CA ASN A 827 28.07 9.87 1.12
C ASN A 827 27.27 10.95 1.85
N ALA A 828 27.96 12.04 2.23
CA ALA A 828 27.35 13.25 2.75
C ALA A 828 26.34 13.92 1.80
N ASP A 829 26.42 13.64 0.48
CA ASP A 829 25.44 14.08 -0.51
C ASP A 829 24.31 13.05 -0.75
N GLY A 830 24.29 11.92 -0.03
CA GLY A 830 23.31 10.86 -0.21
C GLY A 830 23.48 10.00 -1.47
N SER A 831 24.68 9.99 -2.06
CA SER A 831 25.07 9.07 -3.13
C SER A 831 25.83 7.84 -2.62
N LEU A 832 25.98 6.84 -3.49
CA LEU A 832 26.98 5.77 -3.39
C LEU A 832 27.59 5.52 -4.78
N ALA A 833 28.54 4.62 -4.89
CA ALA A 833 29.13 4.19 -6.15
C ALA A 833 29.04 2.67 -6.34
N ALA A 834 28.74 2.25 -7.57
CA ALA A 834 28.79 0.86 -8.03
C ALA A 834 30.01 0.68 -8.94
N TYR A 835 30.95 -0.18 -8.54
CA TYR A 835 32.16 -0.48 -9.29
C TYR A 835 32.09 -1.86 -9.94
N ILE A 836 32.47 -1.94 -11.21
CA ILE A 836 32.87 -3.19 -11.88
C ILE A 836 34.28 -3.02 -12.46
N PRO A 837 35.13 -4.07 -12.48
CA PRO A 837 36.54 -3.89 -12.84
C PRO A 837 36.79 -3.77 -14.34
N TRP A 838 35.97 -4.41 -15.17
CA TRP A 838 36.03 -4.40 -16.63
C TRP A 838 34.71 -4.93 -17.22
N GLY A 839 34.60 -4.93 -18.55
CA GLY A 839 33.43 -5.43 -19.27
C GLY A 839 32.22 -4.49 -19.19
N GLN A 840 31.04 -5.08 -19.40
CA GLN A 840 29.75 -4.40 -19.34
C GLN A 840 28.73 -5.28 -18.62
N THR A 841 27.83 -4.69 -17.84
CA THR A 841 26.69 -5.38 -17.25
C THR A 841 25.54 -4.43 -16.94
N ASP A 842 24.31 -4.92 -16.99
CA ASP A 842 23.17 -4.21 -16.42
C ASP A 842 23.14 -4.34 -14.88
N LEU A 843 22.62 -3.30 -14.24
CA LEU A 843 22.39 -3.24 -12.80
C LEU A 843 20.94 -2.86 -12.52
N VAL A 844 20.35 -3.57 -11.57
CA VAL A 844 19.07 -3.25 -10.95
C VAL A 844 19.32 -2.99 -9.46
N VAL A 845 18.74 -1.91 -8.92
CA VAL A 845 18.83 -1.58 -7.49
C VAL A 845 17.43 -1.34 -6.95
N ASP A 846 17.03 -2.19 -6.01
CA ASP A 846 15.77 -2.13 -5.28
C ASP A 846 16.07 -1.73 -3.83
N VAL A 847 15.37 -0.73 -3.26
CA VAL A 847 15.56 -0.25 -1.88
C VAL A 847 14.46 -0.77 -0.95
N PHE A 848 14.84 -1.14 0.27
CA PHE A 848 13.98 -1.77 1.28
C PHE A 848 13.94 -1.00 2.61
N GLY A 849 14.84 -0.05 2.81
CA GLY A 849 14.92 0.77 4.01
C GLY A 849 16.20 1.59 4.10
N TYR A 850 16.33 2.39 5.15
CA TYR A 850 17.53 3.17 5.44
C TYR A 850 17.84 3.21 6.93
N TYR A 851 19.10 3.52 7.25
CA TYR A 851 19.56 3.80 8.60
C TYR A 851 19.83 5.31 8.75
N GLY A 852 19.22 5.95 9.75
CA GLY A 852 19.29 7.40 10.01
C GLY A 852 19.52 7.73 11.48
#